data_AF-A0A6H9TJF8-F1
#
_entry.id   AF-A0A6H9TJF8-F1
#
_cell.length_a   1.000
_cell.length_b   1.000
_cell.length_c   1.000
_cell.angle_alpha   90.00
_cell.angle_beta   90.00
_cell.angle_gamma   90.00
#
_symmetry.space_group_name_H-M   'P 1'
#
loop_
_entity.id
_entity.type
_entity.pdbx_description
1 polymer ?
#
loop_
_entity_poly.entity_id
_entity_poly.type
_entity_poly.pdbx_seq_one_letter_code
_entity_poly.pdbx_strand_id
1 'polypeptide(L)'
;MLAKSGKLLRILFALFALAFAFSPGGVRAATNQLLLLVPDTLTLPDPRVSAWLDTAQEEGLQIKVMTDSQFLAAGSTLSQYPGLILPDQVHTTAADTLVTAIQNYALNGGKVMLVYDFGVLNSAGFYVSPKSRFSSMAGVDYVLYDQYGGNMIGLGNVTGMSSWLRTLQVPPGKSMPWTTTSATTAASPTTSFASTSSSGTSKTSGSTSGTNALFLSASPSNPGGLANYNHGAWFQYTTPPTGSGLVSQTLPKLTGTVTGKLKKTTSYSAGSLLSTATGTTATALASTLATTTDTLEGISGYVYGFLTYPSFVTQGTYSGTTILTSPNFGLVSGYNPYGNGGVLFVNLPLAYLDGQTDGMLIHGYLHYFGTQLLNLPSLSPLPNAQAGLVFNWHFCAGDQIQPALQLKNLGVWNNGPFSLVVTAGPDEAAFGDGGGINLANNPTAQNLLKYFVSKGHRVGSHGGWIHDYWGANASETNASTFTQYLVMNHQAVQAATLQPDVEYAAPEGNTPTWSVNWLESNGFNGYYFTGHTGSAPTRAYRNGALLNPGLWAYPVMPFGKYATFEEFQQYAVPTTDVNNWYAALMNFVVANRTSRLIYAHPLGASSYTSTLSAIFSQANMLKLTGQFRWYTMTDITVFDRARLNVTWSATDTGSSWAFSASHPTSLANMTWLLPKAKFGTPVITQGLGTIGITDSKYWLVTASSGTSLKFTSVKMN
;
A
#
# COMPACT_ATOMS: atom_id res chain seq x y z
N MET A 1 -22.53 -64.09 -42.91
CA MET A 1 -21.92 -62.75 -42.93
C MET A 1 -22.70 -61.81 -42.00
N LEU A 2 -22.40 -61.76 -40.70
CA LEU A 2 -23.06 -60.78 -39.79
C LEU A 2 -22.33 -60.55 -38.44
N ALA A 3 -21.11 -61.08 -38.26
CA ALA A 3 -20.37 -60.96 -36.99
C ALA A 3 -19.17 -59.99 -37.02
N LYS A 4 -18.91 -59.30 -38.16
CA LYS A 4 -17.79 -58.35 -38.31
C LYS A 4 -18.17 -56.87 -38.12
N SER A 5 -19.46 -56.52 -38.00
CA SER A 5 -19.91 -55.11 -37.90
C SER A 5 -19.92 -54.54 -36.48
N GLY A 6 -20.00 -55.38 -35.43
CA GLY A 6 -20.12 -54.91 -34.04
C GLY A 6 -18.81 -54.37 -33.43
N LYS A 7 -17.65 -54.88 -33.84
CA LYS A 7 -16.34 -54.37 -33.37
C LYS A 7 -15.97 -53.04 -34.01
N LEU A 8 -16.31 -52.82 -35.28
CA LEU A 8 -16.08 -51.55 -35.96
C LEU A 8 -16.95 -50.43 -35.38
N LEU A 9 -18.21 -50.74 -35.05
CA LEU A 9 -19.14 -49.77 -34.46
C LEU A 9 -18.73 -49.37 -33.03
N ARG A 10 -18.19 -50.29 -32.23
CA ARG A 10 -17.67 -49.98 -30.88
C ARG A 10 -16.38 -49.16 -30.90
N ILE A 11 -15.51 -49.37 -31.89
CA ILE A 11 -14.31 -48.55 -32.09
C ILE A 11 -14.68 -47.16 -32.58
N LEU A 12 -15.67 -47.02 -33.47
CA LEU A 12 -16.19 -45.71 -33.88
C LEU A 12 -16.87 -44.96 -32.73
N PHE A 13 -17.65 -45.63 -31.88
CA PHE A 13 -18.24 -45.00 -30.69
C PHE A 13 -17.19 -44.64 -29.63
N ALA A 14 -16.15 -45.45 -29.44
CA ALA A 14 -15.03 -45.12 -28.55
C ALA A 14 -14.20 -43.95 -29.08
N LEU A 15 -13.99 -43.85 -30.40
CA LEU A 15 -13.32 -42.71 -31.05
C LEU A 15 -14.20 -41.45 -31.09
N PHE A 16 -15.52 -41.57 -31.25
CA PHE A 16 -16.45 -40.44 -31.11
C PHE A 16 -16.54 -39.96 -29.65
N ALA A 17 -16.54 -40.86 -28.67
CA ALA A 17 -16.48 -40.50 -27.26
C ALA A 17 -15.14 -39.87 -26.85
N LEU A 18 -14.01 -40.30 -27.44
CA LEU A 18 -12.71 -39.66 -27.25
C LEU A 18 -12.62 -38.29 -27.95
N ALA A 19 -13.27 -38.11 -29.11
CA ALA A 19 -13.34 -36.84 -29.83
C ALA A 19 -14.24 -35.79 -29.14
N PHE A 20 -15.26 -36.21 -28.38
CA PHE A 20 -16.05 -35.32 -27.53
C PHE A 20 -15.43 -35.07 -26.14
N ALA A 21 -14.54 -35.95 -25.66
CA ALA A 21 -13.78 -35.73 -24.42
C ALA A 21 -12.62 -34.71 -24.58
N PHE A 22 -12.22 -34.40 -25.82
CA PHE A 22 -11.20 -33.41 -26.14
C PHE A 22 -11.63 -32.51 -27.31
N SER A 23 -12.88 -32.04 -27.31
CA SER A 23 -13.14 -30.82 -28.07
C SER A 23 -12.36 -29.68 -27.37
N PRO A 24 -11.47 -28.95 -28.05
CA PRO A 24 -10.94 -27.71 -27.49
C PRO A 24 -12.18 -26.85 -27.28
N GLY A 25 -12.58 -26.67 -26.02
CA GLY A 25 -13.62 -25.71 -25.68
C GLY A 25 -13.22 -24.41 -26.36
N GLY A 26 -14.09 -23.89 -27.23
CA GLY A 26 -13.74 -22.73 -28.05
C GLY A 26 -13.17 -21.64 -27.15
N VAL A 27 -11.89 -21.30 -27.36
CA VAL A 27 -11.20 -20.30 -26.55
C VAL A 27 -11.96 -19.00 -26.70
N ARG A 28 -12.68 -18.61 -25.65
CA ARG A 28 -13.41 -17.35 -25.62
C ARG A 28 -12.42 -16.20 -25.47
N ALA A 29 -12.73 -15.07 -26.10
CA ALA A 29 -11.94 -13.85 -26.02
C ALA A 29 -11.61 -13.50 -24.58
N ALA A 30 -10.32 -13.44 -24.24
CA ALA A 30 -9.87 -12.96 -22.94
C ALA A 30 -10.29 -11.50 -22.72
N THR A 31 -10.57 -11.17 -21.46
CA THR A 31 -10.87 -9.81 -21.00
C THR A 31 -9.74 -9.29 -20.10
N ASN A 32 -9.73 -8.00 -19.81
CA ASN A 32 -8.86 -7.42 -18.77
C ASN A 32 -9.46 -7.49 -17.35
N GLN A 33 -10.56 -8.23 -17.14
CA GLN A 33 -11.24 -8.30 -15.85
C GLN A 33 -10.67 -9.44 -15.00
N LEU A 34 -10.29 -9.14 -13.77
CA LEU A 34 -10.05 -10.13 -12.72
C LEU A 34 -11.38 -10.53 -12.07
N LEU A 35 -11.50 -11.77 -11.63
CA LEU A 35 -12.64 -12.19 -10.80
C LEU A 35 -12.34 -11.94 -9.32
N LEU A 36 -13.34 -11.49 -8.57
CA LEU A 36 -13.34 -11.49 -7.11
C LEU A 36 -14.47 -12.40 -6.64
N LEU A 37 -14.11 -13.52 -6.02
CA LEU A 37 -15.07 -14.56 -5.64
C LEU A 37 -15.68 -14.27 -4.27
N VAL A 38 -17.00 -14.24 -4.20
CA VAL A 38 -17.77 -13.96 -2.97
C VAL A 38 -18.82 -15.05 -2.73
N PRO A 39 -19.22 -15.31 -1.47
CA PRO A 39 -20.25 -16.30 -1.22
C PRO A 39 -21.61 -15.81 -1.70
N ASP A 40 -22.50 -16.73 -2.09
CA ASP A 40 -23.85 -16.39 -2.57
C ASP A 40 -24.69 -15.62 -1.52
N THR A 41 -24.36 -15.77 -0.24
CA THR A 41 -25.06 -15.13 0.87
C THR A 41 -24.59 -13.70 1.16
N LEU A 42 -23.54 -13.22 0.50
CA LEU A 42 -23.01 -11.88 0.75
C LEU A 42 -23.96 -10.82 0.19
N THR A 43 -24.35 -9.87 1.03
CA THR A 43 -25.08 -8.68 0.58
C THR A 43 -24.08 -7.59 0.20
N LEU A 44 -24.25 -7.02 -1.00
CA LEU A 44 -23.45 -5.88 -1.48
C LEU A 44 -24.24 -4.58 -1.33
N PRO A 45 -23.57 -3.43 -1.10
CA PRO A 45 -22.13 -3.29 -0.91
C PRO A 45 -21.66 -3.82 0.45
N ASP A 46 -20.51 -4.50 0.47
CA ASP A 46 -19.81 -4.90 1.68
C ASP A 46 -18.47 -4.14 1.71
N PRO A 47 -18.11 -3.43 2.79
CA PRO A 47 -16.89 -2.63 2.85
C PRO A 47 -15.61 -3.40 2.54
N ARG A 48 -15.55 -4.70 2.87
CA ARG A 48 -14.38 -5.56 2.60
C ARG A 48 -14.27 -5.88 1.11
N VAL A 49 -15.40 -6.01 0.41
CA VAL A 49 -15.42 -6.12 -1.05
C VAL A 49 -15.12 -4.77 -1.70
N SER A 50 -15.68 -3.68 -1.16
CA SER A 50 -15.40 -2.32 -1.64
C SER A 50 -13.92 -1.99 -1.58
N ALA A 51 -13.19 -2.39 -0.53
CA ALA A 51 -11.73 -2.20 -0.46
C ALA A 51 -11.02 -2.79 -1.68
N TRP A 52 -11.31 -4.04 -2.06
CA TRP A 52 -10.74 -4.66 -3.26
C TRP A 52 -11.08 -3.91 -4.56
N LEU A 53 -12.34 -3.50 -4.72
CA LEU A 53 -12.79 -2.77 -5.89
C LEU A 53 -12.14 -1.39 -5.97
N ASP A 54 -11.98 -0.75 -4.83
CA ASP A 54 -11.43 0.58 -4.71
C ASP A 54 -9.92 0.61 -4.97
N THR A 55 -9.19 -0.33 -4.37
CA THR A 55 -7.77 -0.58 -4.66
C THR A 55 -7.59 -0.92 -6.14
N ALA A 56 -8.43 -1.76 -6.73
CA ALA A 56 -8.34 -2.08 -8.16
C ALA A 56 -8.53 -0.84 -9.02
N GLN A 57 -9.51 -0.01 -8.68
CA GLN A 57 -9.75 1.23 -9.38
C GLN A 57 -8.56 2.17 -9.24
N GLU A 58 -7.91 2.26 -8.09
CA GLU A 58 -6.70 3.08 -7.87
C GLU A 58 -5.48 2.54 -8.64
N GLU A 59 -5.26 1.22 -8.66
CA GLU A 59 -4.23 0.55 -9.47
C GLU A 59 -4.54 0.52 -10.97
N GLY A 60 -5.75 0.93 -11.36
CA GLY A 60 -6.18 0.98 -12.75
C GLY A 60 -6.45 -0.39 -13.35
N LEU A 61 -6.88 -1.34 -12.53
CA LEU A 61 -7.29 -2.68 -12.90
C LEU A 61 -8.83 -2.78 -12.88
N GLN A 62 -9.36 -3.83 -13.50
CA GLN A 62 -10.79 -4.09 -13.57
C GLN A 62 -11.10 -5.37 -12.79
N ILE A 63 -12.00 -5.29 -11.81
CA ILE A 63 -12.50 -6.45 -11.07
C ILE A 63 -13.98 -6.65 -11.38
N LYS A 64 -14.37 -7.90 -11.62
CA LYS A 64 -15.75 -8.37 -11.67
C LYS A 64 -16.02 -9.24 -10.45
N VAL A 65 -16.99 -8.83 -9.63
CA VAL A 65 -17.49 -9.66 -8.53
C VAL A 65 -18.29 -10.82 -9.12
N MET A 66 -18.05 -12.02 -8.60
CA MET A 66 -18.73 -13.24 -9.01
C MET A 66 -19.09 -14.06 -7.78
N THR A 67 -20.33 -14.52 -7.68
CA THR A 67 -20.75 -15.40 -6.58
C THR A 67 -20.36 -16.85 -6.83
N ASP A 68 -20.37 -17.69 -5.80
CA ASP A 68 -20.11 -19.13 -5.91
C ASP A 68 -20.96 -19.81 -6.99
N SER A 69 -22.28 -19.59 -6.97
CA SER A 69 -23.19 -20.17 -7.95
C SER A 69 -22.88 -19.69 -9.37
N GLN A 70 -22.52 -18.42 -9.54
CA GLN A 70 -22.13 -17.87 -10.83
C GLN A 70 -20.81 -18.46 -11.34
N PHE A 71 -19.82 -18.64 -10.46
CA PHE A 71 -18.53 -19.23 -10.79
C PHE A 71 -18.69 -20.69 -11.22
N LEU A 72 -19.49 -21.47 -10.48
CA LEU A 72 -19.79 -22.86 -10.82
C LEU A 72 -20.56 -22.97 -12.15
N ALA A 73 -21.54 -22.09 -12.38
CA ALA A 73 -22.33 -22.07 -13.61
C ALA A 73 -21.54 -21.59 -14.84
N ALA A 74 -20.51 -20.75 -14.64
CA ALA A 74 -19.71 -20.19 -15.73
C ALA A 74 -18.94 -21.27 -16.52
N GLY A 75 -18.53 -22.38 -15.87
CA GLY A 75 -17.86 -23.50 -16.52
C GLY A 75 -16.68 -23.07 -17.41
N SER A 76 -16.70 -23.47 -18.68
CA SER A 76 -15.65 -23.11 -19.65
C SER A 76 -15.54 -21.61 -19.94
N THR A 77 -16.56 -20.81 -19.66
CA THR A 77 -16.50 -19.35 -19.86
C THR A 77 -15.53 -18.67 -18.88
N LEU A 78 -15.10 -19.35 -17.82
CA LEU A 78 -14.08 -18.84 -16.90
C LEU A 78 -12.73 -18.59 -17.59
N SER A 79 -12.45 -19.23 -18.72
CA SER A 79 -11.21 -19.02 -19.48
C SER A 79 -11.07 -17.59 -20.04
N GLN A 80 -12.15 -16.81 -20.08
CA GLN A 80 -12.10 -15.40 -20.48
C GLN A 80 -11.48 -14.50 -19.40
N TYR A 81 -11.40 -14.97 -18.16
CA TYR A 81 -10.89 -14.22 -17.03
C TYR A 81 -9.47 -14.68 -16.71
N PRO A 82 -8.46 -13.82 -16.89
CA PRO A 82 -7.06 -14.20 -16.72
C PRO A 82 -6.67 -14.50 -15.27
N GLY A 83 -7.40 -13.97 -14.29
CA GLY A 83 -7.11 -14.18 -12.88
C GLY A 83 -8.35 -14.23 -11.98
N LEU A 84 -8.21 -14.96 -10.87
CA LEU A 84 -9.20 -15.14 -9.82
C LEU A 84 -8.61 -14.70 -8.48
N ILE A 85 -9.29 -13.80 -7.78
CA ILE A 85 -8.96 -13.35 -6.42
C ILE A 85 -9.90 -14.04 -5.45
N LEU A 86 -9.31 -14.65 -4.43
CA LEU A 86 -9.96 -15.30 -3.31
C LEU A 86 -9.73 -14.42 -2.07
N PRO A 87 -10.66 -13.52 -1.72
CA PRO A 87 -10.42 -12.46 -0.74
C PRO A 87 -10.45 -12.94 0.72
N ASP A 88 -9.70 -12.26 1.59
CA ASP A 88 -9.76 -12.45 3.03
C ASP A 88 -11.07 -11.95 3.64
N GLN A 89 -11.46 -12.52 4.78
CA GLN A 89 -12.64 -12.21 5.62
C GLN A 89 -14.02 -12.40 4.99
N VAL A 90 -14.17 -12.18 3.69
CA VAL A 90 -15.44 -12.18 2.97
C VAL A 90 -15.96 -13.58 2.75
N HIS A 91 -15.04 -14.52 2.49
CA HIS A 91 -15.39 -15.88 2.07
C HIS A 91 -14.57 -16.94 2.82
N THR A 92 -14.79 -17.03 4.14
CA THR A 92 -14.06 -17.95 5.02
C THR A 92 -14.58 -19.39 4.97
N THR A 93 -15.78 -19.60 4.44
CA THR A 93 -16.47 -20.91 4.39
C THR A 93 -16.75 -21.30 2.95
N ALA A 94 -16.10 -22.37 2.48
CA ALA A 94 -16.26 -22.85 1.10
C ALA A 94 -16.72 -24.32 1.05
N ALA A 95 -17.64 -24.65 0.14
CA ALA A 95 -18.02 -26.04 -0.14
C ALA A 95 -16.92 -26.77 -0.93
N ASP A 96 -16.82 -28.09 -0.78
CA ASP A 96 -15.79 -28.89 -1.48
C ASP A 96 -15.93 -28.86 -3.00
N THR A 97 -17.16 -28.72 -3.50
CA THR A 97 -17.46 -28.52 -4.92
C THR A 97 -16.84 -27.23 -5.45
N LEU A 98 -16.93 -26.13 -4.68
CA LEU A 98 -16.30 -24.86 -5.01
C LEU A 98 -14.77 -24.96 -4.97
N VAL A 99 -14.21 -25.57 -3.92
CA VAL A 99 -12.76 -25.81 -3.81
C VAL A 99 -12.24 -26.58 -5.03
N THR A 100 -12.95 -27.63 -5.45
CA THR A 100 -12.62 -28.43 -6.64
C THR A 100 -12.70 -27.58 -7.91
N ALA A 101 -13.73 -26.74 -8.05
CA ALA A 101 -13.87 -25.85 -9.20
C ALA A 101 -12.72 -24.82 -9.29
N ILE A 102 -12.28 -24.26 -8.17
CA ILE A 102 -11.13 -23.34 -8.09
C ILE A 102 -9.83 -24.06 -8.47
N GLN A 103 -9.61 -25.27 -7.96
CA GLN A 103 -8.47 -26.10 -8.36
C GLN A 103 -8.48 -26.36 -9.87
N ASN A 104 -9.64 -26.72 -10.43
CA ASN A 104 -9.79 -26.95 -11.87
C ASN A 104 -9.56 -25.68 -12.69
N TYR A 105 -9.99 -24.51 -12.22
CA TYR A 105 -9.68 -23.24 -12.87
C TYR A 105 -8.16 -23.03 -13.00
N ALA A 106 -7.41 -23.26 -11.93
CA ALA A 106 -5.96 -23.17 -11.95
C ALA A 106 -5.30 -24.24 -12.84
N LEU A 107 -5.75 -25.50 -12.74
CA LEU A 107 -5.24 -26.60 -13.57
C LEU A 107 -5.40 -26.32 -15.08
N ASN A 108 -6.46 -25.61 -15.46
CA ASN A 108 -6.77 -25.24 -16.84
C ASN A 108 -6.12 -23.93 -17.31
N GLY A 109 -5.14 -23.39 -16.57
CA GLY A 109 -4.35 -22.23 -17.00
C GLY A 109 -4.68 -20.92 -16.28
N GLY A 110 -5.75 -20.90 -15.47
CA GLY A 110 -6.09 -19.74 -14.65
C GLY A 110 -5.04 -19.44 -13.59
N LYS A 111 -4.87 -18.17 -13.23
CA LYS A 111 -4.04 -17.80 -12.06
C LYS A 111 -4.92 -17.39 -10.90
N VAL A 112 -4.57 -17.85 -9.70
CA VAL A 112 -5.35 -17.62 -8.48
C VAL A 112 -4.53 -16.80 -7.50
N MET A 113 -5.08 -15.72 -6.97
CA MET A 113 -4.55 -15.02 -5.81
C MET A 113 -5.33 -15.51 -4.58
N LEU A 114 -4.70 -16.37 -3.77
CA LEU A 114 -5.27 -16.99 -2.57
C LEU A 114 -4.88 -16.16 -1.35
N VAL A 115 -5.84 -15.46 -0.74
CA VAL A 115 -5.58 -14.52 0.35
C VAL A 115 -6.05 -15.09 1.70
N TYR A 116 -5.10 -15.19 2.62
CA TYR A 116 -5.25 -15.43 4.04
C TYR A 116 -6.22 -16.55 4.44
N ASP A 117 -7.45 -16.21 4.82
CA ASP A 117 -8.45 -17.10 5.43
C ASP A 117 -9.57 -17.53 4.47
N PHE A 118 -9.40 -17.32 3.16
CA PHE A 118 -10.36 -17.79 2.18
C PHE A 118 -10.58 -19.31 2.27
N GLY A 119 -11.85 -19.73 2.40
CA GLY A 119 -12.27 -21.12 2.43
C GLY A 119 -11.60 -21.96 3.53
N VAL A 120 -11.13 -21.30 4.60
CA VAL A 120 -10.47 -21.93 5.75
C VAL A 120 -11.39 -22.94 6.47
N LEU A 121 -12.70 -22.72 6.42
CA LEU A 121 -13.74 -23.63 6.91
C LEU A 121 -14.45 -24.36 5.75
N ASN A 122 -14.83 -25.61 6.00
CA ASN A 122 -15.76 -26.34 5.14
C ASN A 122 -17.21 -25.85 5.33
N SER A 123 -18.14 -26.32 4.49
CA SER A 123 -19.56 -25.96 4.56
C SER A 123 -20.25 -26.31 5.89
N ALA A 124 -19.67 -27.22 6.68
CA ALA A 124 -20.13 -27.56 8.03
C ALA A 124 -19.54 -26.65 9.12
N GLY A 125 -18.72 -25.65 8.75
CA GLY A 125 -18.13 -24.68 9.67
C GLY A 125 -16.88 -25.18 10.40
N PHE A 126 -16.21 -26.22 9.90
CA PHE A 126 -15.03 -26.80 10.55
C PHE A 126 -13.75 -26.54 9.76
N TYR A 127 -12.64 -26.34 10.49
CA TYR A 127 -11.31 -26.49 9.93
C TYR A 127 -11.09 -27.93 9.50
N VAL A 128 -10.60 -28.12 8.28
CA VAL A 128 -10.37 -29.46 7.74
C VAL A 128 -9.03 -29.99 8.21
N SER A 129 -9.03 -31.22 8.74
CA SER A 129 -7.83 -31.93 9.18
C SER A 129 -7.07 -32.55 7.99
N PRO A 130 -5.73 -32.57 8.00
CA PRO A 130 -4.84 -31.97 9.00
C PRO A 130 -4.44 -30.51 8.68
N LYS A 131 -4.86 -29.98 7.54
CA LYS A 131 -4.42 -28.71 6.95
C LYS A 131 -5.45 -28.16 5.97
N SER A 132 -5.28 -26.90 5.56
CA SER A 132 -6.14 -26.26 4.55
C SER A 132 -6.29 -27.12 3.29
N ARG A 133 -7.51 -27.17 2.76
CA ARG A 133 -7.84 -27.82 1.48
C ARG A 133 -7.14 -27.17 0.28
N PHE A 134 -6.59 -25.96 0.46
CA PHE A 134 -5.78 -25.27 -0.54
C PHE A 134 -4.27 -25.46 -0.36
N SER A 135 -3.80 -26.27 0.58
CA SER A 135 -2.35 -26.43 0.83
C SER A 135 -1.59 -26.92 -0.41
N SER A 136 -2.18 -27.81 -1.22
CA SER A 136 -1.58 -28.26 -2.49
C SER A 136 -1.43 -27.13 -3.52
N MET A 137 -2.40 -26.22 -3.55
CA MET A 137 -2.39 -25.04 -4.40
C MET A 137 -1.36 -24.02 -3.89
N ALA A 138 -1.32 -23.76 -2.59
CA ALA A 138 -0.38 -22.86 -1.95
C ALA A 138 1.07 -23.35 -2.03
N GLY A 139 1.29 -24.68 -2.12
CA GLY A 139 2.60 -25.32 -2.11
C GLY A 139 3.21 -25.47 -0.71
N VAL A 140 2.45 -25.13 0.34
CA VAL A 140 2.83 -25.27 1.74
C VAL A 140 1.62 -25.70 2.57
N ASP A 141 1.89 -26.30 3.72
CA ASP A 141 0.86 -26.67 4.67
C ASP A 141 0.55 -25.47 5.57
N TYR A 142 -0.72 -25.05 5.63
CA TYR A 142 -1.18 -23.94 6.45
C TYR A 142 -2.60 -24.24 7.00
N VAL A 143 -3.09 -23.44 7.96
CA VAL A 143 -4.33 -23.73 8.71
C VAL A 143 -4.20 -25.06 9.48
N LEU A 144 -3.17 -25.15 10.31
CA LEU A 144 -2.74 -26.36 11.01
C LEU A 144 -3.48 -26.53 12.34
N TYR A 145 -4.82 -26.54 12.31
CA TYR A 145 -5.66 -26.50 13.51
C TYR A 145 -5.43 -27.71 14.43
N ASP A 146 -5.22 -28.91 13.90
CA ASP A 146 -4.94 -30.10 14.72
C ASP A 146 -3.66 -29.96 15.55
N GLN A 147 -2.67 -29.24 15.02
CA GLN A 147 -1.37 -29.08 15.67
C GLN A 147 -1.34 -27.86 16.61
N TYR A 148 -1.95 -26.75 16.21
CA TYR A 148 -1.84 -25.47 16.90
C TYR A 148 -3.13 -25.01 17.59
N GLY A 149 -4.27 -25.64 17.30
CA GLY A 149 -5.58 -25.19 17.75
C GLY A 149 -5.83 -23.73 17.37
N GLY A 150 -6.30 -22.95 18.33
CA GLY A 150 -6.49 -21.50 18.16
C GLY A 150 -5.20 -20.71 17.91
N ASN A 151 -4.01 -21.30 18.09
CA ASN A 151 -2.72 -20.62 17.97
C ASN A 151 -2.06 -20.81 16.60
N MET A 152 -2.84 -21.09 15.55
CA MET A 152 -2.31 -21.33 14.21
C MET A 152 -1.96 -20.04 13.45
N ILE A 153 -2.15 -18.86 14.06
CA ILE A 153 -1.91 -17.54 13.44
C ILE A 153 -0.93 -16.77 14.31
N GLY A 154 0.28 -16.55 13.79
CA GLY A 154 1.32 -15.80 14.46
C GLY A 154 1.27 -14.31 14.13
N LEU A 155 1.68 -13.48 15.09
CA LEU A 155 1.97 -12.06 14.90
C LEU A 155 3.49 -11.86 14.86
N GLY A 156 4.04 -11.61 13.67
CA GLY A 156 5.49 -11.56 13.50
C GLY A 156 5.93 -10.63 12.38
N ASN A 157 7.23 -10.35 12.35
CA ASN A 157 7.80 -9.52 11.30
C ASN A 157 7.70 -10.22 9.95
N VAL A 158 7.57 -9.41 8.90
CA VAL A 158 7.55 -9.84 7.51
C VAL A 158 8.81 -9.31 6.83
N THR A 159 9.53 -10.22 6.21
CA THR A 159 10.82 -9.98 5.57
C THR A 159 10.79 -10.47 4.12
N GLY A 160 11.56 -9.81 3.27
CA GLY A 160 11.69 -10.17 1.86
C GLY A 160 12.96 -9.56 1.29
N MET A 161 13.36 -10.06 0.13
CA MET A 161 14.44 -9.41 -0.62
C MET A 161 13.99 -8.02 -1.07
N SER A 162 14.89 -7.06 -1.02
CA SER A 162 14.63 -5.68 -1.42
C SER A 162 14.01 -5.59 -2.82
N SER A 163 14.45 -6.43 -3.77
CA SER A 163 13.89 -6.52 -5.12
C SER A 163 12.41 -6.94 -5.14
N TRP A 164 12.04 -7.91 -4.30
CA TRP A 164 10.65 -8.36 -4.14
C TRP A 164 9.80 -7.30 -3.44
N LEU A 165 10.35 -6.62 -2.43
CA LEU A 165 9.68 -5.50 -1.77
C LEU A 165 9.39 -4.37 -2.76
N ARG A 166 10.36 -3.98 -3.62
CA ARG A 166 10.11 -2.99 -4.68
C ARG A 166 9.10 -3.48 -5.71
N THR A 167 9.13 -4.78 -6.06
CA THR A 167 8.14 -5.41 -6.96
C THR A 167 6.73 -5.34 -6.40
N LEU A 168 6.57 -5.50 -5.08
CA LEU A 168 5.32 -5.32 -4.34
C LEU A 168 5.05 -3.84 -3.98
N GLN A 169 5.75 -2.91 -4.63
CA GLN A 169 5.63 -1.47 -4.38
C GLN A 169 5.84 -1.03 -2.92
N VAL A 170 6.55 -1.80 -2.10
CA VAL A 170 7.07 -1.34 -0.81
C VAL A 170 8.27 -0.42 -1.10
N PRO A 171 8.13 0.91 -0.94
CA PRO A 171 9.17 1.85 -1.36
C PRO A 171 10.42 1.76 -0.47
N PRO A 172 11.58 2.23 -0.97
CA PRO A 172 12.77 2.45 -0.14
C PRO A 172 12.40 3.33 1.07
N GLY A 173 12.79 2.89 2.28
CA GLY A 173 12.44 3.57 3.55
C GLY A 173 11.21 2.99 4.25
N LYS A 174 10.28 2.34 3.54
CA LYS A 174 9.20 1.53 4.16
C LYS A 174 9.66 0.10 4.50
N SER A 175 10.95 -0.14 4.36
CA SER A 175 11.65 -1.36 4.72
C SER A 175 13.08 -1.01 5.13
N MET A 176 13.65 -1.80 6.04
CA MET A 176 15.01 -1.62 6.56
C MET A 176 15.78 -2.94 6.51
N PRO A 177 17.13 -2.93 6.40
CA PRO A 177 17.94 -4.13 6.42
C PRO A 177 17.63 -5.04 7.62
N TRP A 178 17.42 -6.33 7.36
CA TRP A 178 17.08 -7.32 8.37
C TRP A 178 18.30 -8.17 8.72
N THR A 179 18.71 -8.20 9.99
CA THR A 179 19.78 -9.07 10.48
C THR A 179 19.22 -10.05 11.52
N THR A 180 19.84 -11.22 11.69
CA THR A 180 19.37 -12.22 12.67
C THR A 180 19.40 -11.70 14.12
N THR A 181 20.29 -10.76 14.43
CA THR A 181 20.31 -10.04 15.73
C THR A 181 19.12 -9.09 15.90
N SER A 182 18.49 -8.63 14.82
CA SER A 182 17.27 -7.82 14.85
C SER A 182 16.07 -8.61 15.41
N ALA A 183 16.10 -9.94 15.39
CA ALA A 183 15.05 -10.81 15.95
C ALA A 183 15.04 -10.83 17.50
N THR A 184 16.15 -10.50 18.16
CA THR A 184 16.24 -10.43 19.63
C THR A 184 15.81 -9.08 20.23
N THR A 185 15.78 -8.02 19.42
CA THR A 185 15.43 -6.67 19.89
C THR A 185 13.94 -6.35 19.90
N ALA A 186 13.07 -7.26 19.43
CA ALA A 186 11.62 -7.11 19.54
C ALA A 186 11.08 -7.34 20.98
N ALA A 187 11.96 -7.61 21.94
CA ALA A 187 11.63 -7.65 23.36
C ALA A 187 12.70 -6.90 24.18
N SER A 188 12.70 -5.57 24.14
CA SER A 188 13.27 -4.73 25.21
C SER A 188 12.72 -3.31 25.12
N PRO A 189 11.85 -2.86 26.05
CA PRO A 189 11.78 -1.45 26.37
C PRO A 189 13.04 -1.17 27.19
N THR A 190 14.13 -0.72 26.58
CA THR A 190 15.26 -0.20 27.36
C THR A 190 14.85 1.14 27.95
N THR A 191 14.32 1.07 29.16
CA THR A 191 14.27 2.18 30.11
C THR A 191 15.70 2.51 30.52
N SER A 192 16.25 3.61 30.00
CA SER A 192 17.39 4.25 30.65
C SER A 192 16.86 5.26 31.67
N PHE A 193 16.56 4.78 32.88
CA PHE A 193 16.50 5.65 34.06
C PHE A 193 17.74 5.37 34.92
N ALA A 194 18.59 6.40 35.01
CA ALA A 194 19.68 6.44 35.96
C ALA A 194 19.12 6.60 37.39
N SER A 195 19.64 5.75 38.27
CA SER A 195 19.83 5.90 39.72
C SER A 195 18.70 6.42 40.60
N THR A 196 18.22 5.57 41.50
CA THR A 196 18.48 5.73 42.95
C THR A 196 18.22 4.45 43.73
N SER A 197 19.00 4.29 44.78
CA SER A 197 19.23 3.16 45.69
C SER A 197 18.03 2.67 46.51
N SER A 198 17.91 1.36 46.73
CA SER A 198 18.06 0.72 48.07
C SER A 198 17.69 -0.78 48.08
N SER A 199 18.64 -1.60 48.53
CA SER A 199 18.54 -2.85 49.34
C SER A 199 17.51 -3.95 49.00
N GLY A 200 18.00 -5.18 48.75
CA GLY A 200 17.20 -6.40 49.00
C GLY A 200 17.60 -7.67 48.24
N THR A 201 18.67 -8.33 48.70
CA THR A 201 18.99 -9.78 48.73
C THR A 201 18.45 -10.76 47.65
N SER A 202 19.42 -11.44 47.02
CA SER A 202 19.36 -12.58 46.07
C SER A 202 18.32 -13.69 46.29
N LYS A 203 17.73 -14.14 45.17
CA LYS A 203 17.61 -15.58 44.84
C LYS A 203 17.86 -15.80 43.35
N THR A 204 18.86 -16.62 43.06
CA THR A 204 19.19 -17.18 41.76
C THR A 204 18.14 -18.21 41.31
N SER A 205 17.51 -17.98 40.17
CA SER A 205 16.89 -19.02 39.35
C SER A 205 17.31 -18.80 37.89
N GLY A 206 17.78 -19.86 37.23
CA GLY A 206 18.26 -19.81 35.86
C GLY A 206 17.18 -19.30 34.91
N SER A 207 17.47 -18.17 34.26
CA SER A 207 16.62 -17.60 33.22
C SER A 207 16.90 -18.32 31.90
N THR A 208 16.07 -19.30 31.58
CA THR A 208 15.91 -19.75 30.20
C THR A 208 15.14 -18.64 29.47
N SER A 209 15.85 -17.75 28.78
CA SER A 209 15.26 -16.70 27.92
C SER A 209 14.54 -17.32 26.72
N GLY A 210 13.31 -17.79 26.94
CA GLY A 210 12.37 -18.15 25.87
C GLY A 210 11.56 -16.91 25.50
N THR A 211 11.77 -16.38 24.29
CA THR A 211 10.84 -15.44 23.67
C THR A 211 9.51 -16.14 23.45
N ASN A 212 8.48 -15.79 24.23
CA ASN A 212 7.14 -16.27 23.94
C ASN A 212 6.65 -15.59 22.64
N ALA A 213 6.15 -16.38 21.70
CA ALA A 213 5.56 -15.85 20.48
C ALA A 213 4.11 -15.42 20.72
N LEU A 214 3.70 -14.40 19.98
CA LEU A 214 2.35 -13.85 20.01
C LEU A 214 1.52 -14.51 18.92
N PHE A 215 0.32 -14.97 19.31
CA PHE A 215 -0.64 -15.58 18.40
C PHE A 215 -2.00 -14.88 18.50
N LEU A 216 -2.74 -14.85 17.39
CA LEU A 216 -4.16 -14.49 17.38
C LEU A 216 -5.02 -15.72 17.70
N SER A 217 -6.09 -15.54 18.46
CA SER A 217 -7.00 -16.62 18.84
C SER A 217 -8.00 -16.96 17.73
N ALA A 218 -7.68 -17.97 16.92
CA ALA A 218 -8.57 -18.48 15.87
C ALA A 218 -9.63 -19.45 16.43
N SER A 219 -10.83 -19.41 15.85
CA SER A 219 -11.93 -20.33 16.16
C SER A 219 -12.88 -20.44 14.95
N PRO A 220 -13.81 -21.41 14.90
CA PRO A 220 -14.83 -21.44 13.84
C PRO A 220 -15.69 -20.17 13.73
N SER A 221 -15.87 -19.41 14.82
CA SER A 221 -16.57 -18.11 14.80
C SER A 221 -15.64 -16.91 14.52
N ASN A 222 -14.32 -17.14 14.52
CA ASN A 222 -13.28 -16.17 14.19
C ASN A 222 -12.20 -16.83 13.31
N PRO A 223 -12.53 -17.21 12.06
CA PRO A 223 -11.72 -18.19 11.31
C PRO A 223 -10.30 -17.74 11.02
N GLY A 224 -10.14 -16.45 10.69
CA GLY A 224 -8.85 -15.79 10.48
C GLY A 224 -8.26 -15.14 11.73
N GLY A 225 -8.84 -15.32 12.92
CA GLY A 225 -8.28 -14.76 14.17
C GLY A 225 -8.37 -13.23 14.31
N LEU A 226 -9.00 -12.51 13.38
CA LEU A 226 -8.95 -11.04 13.29
C LEU A 226 -9.99 -10.31 14.16
N ALA A 227 -10.97 -11.02 14.74
CA ALA A 227 -11.94 -10.39 15.63
C ALA A 227 -11.24 -9.72 16.82
N ASN A 228 -11.49 -8.42 17.01
CA ASN A 228 -10.90 -7.56 18.05
C ASN A 228 -9.37 -7.35 17.95
N TYR A 229 -8.72 -7.89 16.92
CA TYR A 229 -7.39 -7.43 16.57
C TYR A 229 -7.51 -5.96 16.14
N ASN A 230 -6.51 -5.15 16.48
CA ASN A 230 -6.38 -3.78 16.02
C ASN A 230 -4.93 -3.61 15.60
N HIS A 231 -4.70 -3.53 14.30
CA HIS A 231 -3.34 -3.45 13.76
C HIS A 231 -2.65 -2.16 14.18
N GLY A 232 -3.37 -1.03 14.17
CA GLY A 232 -2.86 0.28 14.56
C GLY A 232 -2.59 0.44 16.07
N ALA A 233 -3.22 -0.36 16.93
CA ALA A 233 -3.01 -0.27 18.38
C ALA A 233 -1.58 -0.62 18.80
N TRP A 234 -0.90 -1.53 18.08
CA TRP A 234 0.51 -1.88 18.32
C TRP A 234 1.49 -0.72 18.18
N PHE A 235 1.00 0.35 17.60
CA PHE A 235 1.75 1.44 17.08
C PHE A 235 1.17 2.74 17.66
N GLN A 236 0.69 2.76 18.90
CA GLN A 236 0.25 4.00 19.54
C GLN A 236 1.38 4.60 20.39
N TYR A 237 1.68 5.87 20.14
CA TYR A 237 2.51 6.68 20.99
C TYR A 237 1.67 7.51 21.94
N THR A 238 2.19 7.72 23.14
CA THR A 238 1.69 8.76 24.05
C THR A 238 2.73 9.86 24.12
N THR A 239 2.32 11.09 23.81
CA THR A 239 3.11 12.28 24.08
C THR A 239 3.04 12.61 25.58
N PRO A 240 4.12 13.16 26.18
CA PRO A 240 4.05 13.70 27.52
C PRO A 240 2.96 14.79 27.61
N PRO A 241 2.24 14.92 28.75
CA PRO A 241 1.20 15.93 28.93
C PRO A 241 1.64 17.39 28.70
N THR A 242 2.94 17.64 28.72
CA THR A 242 3.58 18.95 28.53
C THR A 242 3.89 19.29 27.06
N GLY A 243 3.52 18.44 26.09
CA GLY A 243 3.78 18.66 24.66
C GLY A 243 5.25 18.52 24.22
N SER A 244 6.19 18.56 25.16
CA SER A 244 7.63 18.38 24.94
C SER A 244 8.18 17.19 25.75
N GLY A 245 8.88 16.28 25.08
CA GLY A 245 9.61 15.18 25.70
C GLY A 245 9.64 13.89 24.85
N LEU A 246 10.41 12.90 25.30
CA LEU A 246 10.55 11.61 24.62
C LEU A 246 9.20 10.93 24.45
N VAL A 247 8.87 10.61 23.20
CA VAL A 247 7.68 9.86 22.85
C VAL A 247 7.75 8.47 23.51
N SER A 248 6.81 8.15 24.38
CA SER A 248 6.77 6.84 25.05
C SER A 248 5.83 5.90 24.29
N GLN A 249 6.34 4.73 23.91
CA GLN A 249 5.50 3.64 23.42
C GLN A 249 4.88 2.94 24.62
N THR A 250 3.56 2.89 24.67
CA THR A 250 2.86 1.98 25.59
C THR A 250 2.54 0.71 24.83
N LEU A 251 2.84 -0.46 25.40
CA LEU A 251 2.42 -1.73 24.79
C LEU A 251 0.89 -1.70 24.59
N PRO A 252 0.38 -2.03 23.39
CA PRO A 252 -1.05 -2.13 23.14
C PRO A 252 -1.75 -3.05 24.14
N LYS A 253 -2.98 -2.69 24.53
CA LYS A 253 -3.92 -3.64 25.12
C LYS A 253 -4.56 -4.45 24.00
N LEU A 254 -4.00 -5.61 23.69
CA LEU A 254 -4.65 -6.55 22.76
C LEU A 254 -5.66 -7.42 23.48
N THR A 255 -6.89 -7.35 23.03
CA THR A 255 -7.92 -8.35 23.31
C THR A 255 -7.79 -9.50 22.30
N GLY A 256 -7.82 -10.75 22.78
CA GLY A 256 -7.82 -11.94 21.92
C GLY A 256 -6.45 -12.45 21.44
N THR A 257 -5.34 -11.86 21.89
CA THR A 257 -4.01 -12.48 21.69
C THR A 257 -3.70 -13.49 22.80
N VAL A 258 -2.91 -14.50 22.47
CA VAL A 258 -2.40 -15.47 23.44
C VAL A 258 -0.89 -15.61 23.32
N THR A 259 -0.25 -15.72 24.48
CA THR A 259 1.19 -15.96 24.59
C THR A 259 1.44 -17.46 24.50
N GLY A 260 2.23 -17.89 23.53
CA GLY A 260 2.53 -19.30 23.29
C GLY A 260 4.02 -19.56 23.14
N LYS A 261 4.44 -20.79 23.46
CA LYS A 261 5.76 -21.27 23.03
C LYS A 261 5.72 -21.50 21.52
N LEU A 262 6.76 -21.03 20.82
CA LEU A 262 7.00 -21.45 19.44
C LEU A 262 7.05 -22.99 19.43
N LYS A 263 6.06 -23.64 18.81
CA LYS A 263 6.21 -25.06 18.47
C LYS A 263 7.21 -25.14 17.34
N LYS A 264 8.07 -26.18 17.36
CA LYS A 264 9.10 -26.44 16.35
C LYS A 264 8.44 -26.49 14.96
N THR A 265 8.43 -25.34 14.28
CA THR A 265 8.10 -25.25 12.87
C THR A 265 9.22 -25.94 12.10
N THR A 266 8.90 -26.67 11.04
CA THR A 266 9.91 -27.05 10.07
C THR A 266 10.52 -25.76 9.54
N SER A 267 11.84 -25.63 9.69
CA SER A 267 12.55 -24.44 9.24
C SER A 267 12.36 -24.32 7.73
N TYR A 268 11.73 -23.24 7.28
CA TYR A 268 11.78 -22.87 5.87
C TYR A 268 13.22 -22.45 5.56
N SER A 269 13.95 -23.31 4.85
CA SER A 269 15.20 -22.90 4.22
C SER A 269 14.87 -22.19 2.92
N ALA A 270 14.94 -20.85 2.92
CA ALA A 270 15.03 -20.09 1.69
C ALA A 270 16.34 -20.51 0.98
N GLY A 271 16.25 -21.33 -0.05
CA GLY A 271 17.41 -21.72 -0.85
C GLY A 271 18.05 -20.49 -1.49
N SER A 272 19.31 -20.23 -1.12
CA SER A 272 20.25 -19.24 -1.68
C SER A 272 19.71 -17.82 -1.92
N LEU A 273 19.81 -16.96 -0.91
CA LEU A 273 19.73 -15.50 -1.04
C LEU A 273 21.04 -14.89 -0.54
N LEU A 274 22.14 -15.14 -1.25
CA LEU A 274 23.46 -14.55 -0.96
C LEU A 274 24.25 -14.30 -2.25
N SER A 275 24.63 -13.05 -2.50
CA SER A 275 25.95 -12.65 -3.05
C SER A 275 26.18 -11.14 -2.81
N THR A 276 27.03 -10.70 -1.85
CA THR A 276 28.44 -10.24 -1.95
C THR A 276 28.78 -9.13 -2.99
N ALA A 277 29.21 -7.93 -2.53
CA ALA A 277 30.58 -7.38 -2.63
C ALA A 277 30.70 -5.89 -2.17
N THR A 278 31.92 -5.49 -1.84
CA THR A 278 32.45 -4.32 -1.08
C THR A 278 32.81 -3.06 -1.91
N GLY A 279 32.78 -1.86 -1.30
CA GLY A 279 33.78 -0.77 -1.57
C GLY A 279 33.33 0.71 -1.71
N THR A 280 33.61 1.50 -0.66
CA THR A 280 34.09 2.93 -0.53
C THR A 280 33.42 4.17 -1.21
N THR A 281 33.00 5.10 -0.33
CA THR A 281 32.95 6.61 -0.33
C THR A 281 32.59 7.42 -1.59
N ALA A 282 31.57 8.29 -1.49
CA ALA A 282 31.20 9.29 -2.52
C ALA A 282 30.76 10.66 -1.97
N THR A 283 31.10 11.72 -2.71
CA THR A 283 30.85 13.16 -2.44
C THR A 283 29.79 13.78 -3.38
N ALA A 284 28.85 12.98 -3.90
CA ALA A 284 27.69 13.40 -4.69
C ALA A 284 26.56 12.36 -4.56
N LEU A 285 25.28 12.74 -4.80
CA LEU A 285 24.23 11.73 -5.01
C LEU A 285 24.60 10.90 -6.23
N ALA A 286 24.78 9.59 -6.05
CA ALA A 286 25.23 8.71 -7.12
C ALA A 286 24.28 8.79 -8.34
N SER A 287 24.80 9.29 -9.47
CA SER A 287 24.13 9.29 -10.77
C SER A 287 24.25 7.94 -11.51
N THR A 288 24.64 6.89 -10.80
CA THR A 288 24.63 5.53 -11.32
C THR A 288 23.49 4.79 -10.67
N LEU A 289 22.80 3.94 -11.44
CA LEU A 289 22.11 2.77 -10.93
C LEU A 289 23.13 2.01 -10.09
N ALA A 290 23.29 2.38 -8.81
CA ALA A 290 24.01 1.57 -7.87
C ALA A 290 23.33 0.22 -7.98
N THR A 291 24.10 -0.82 -8.33
CA THR A 291 23.67 -2.20 -8.18
C THR A 291 23.36 -2.36 -6.70
N THR A 292 22.13 -2.04 -6.31
CA THR A 292 21.64 -2.27 -4.96
C THR A 292 21.78 -3.77 -4.81
N THR A 293 22.76 -4.19 -4.01
CA THR A 293 22.87 -5.59 -3.63
C THR A 293 21.51 -5.97 -3.10
N ASP A 294 20.90 -7.00 -3.66
CA ASP A 294 19.59 -7.41 -3.19
C ASP A 294 19.77 -7.92 -1.76
N THR A 295 19.25 -7.17 -0.79
CA THR A 295 19.40 -7.47 0.63
C THR A 295 18.09 -7.92 1.23
N LEU A 296 18.17 -8.78 2.23
CA LEU A 296 17.02 -9.12 3.06
C LEU A 296 16.62 -7.90 3.90
N GLU A 297 15.37 -7.47 3.79
CA GLU A 297 14.81 -6.34 4.51
C GLU A 297 13.52 -6.76 5.23
N GLY A 298 13.20 -6.07 6.33
CA GLY A 298 11.93 -6.19 7.03
C GLY A 298 11.06 -4.96 6.79
N ILE A 299 9.75 -5.16 6.63
CA ILE A 299 8.80 -4.05 6.48
C ILE A 299 8.81 -3.21 7.76
N SER A 300 8.97 -1.89 7.62
CA SER A 300 9.05 -0.94 8.72
C SER A 300 7.91 0.08 8.68
N GLY A 301 7.66 0.77 9.78
CA GLY A 301 6.72 1.89 9.84
C GLY A 301 7.33 3.09 10.55
N TYR A 302 6.82 4.26 10.20
CA TYR A 302 7.25 5.53 10.75
C TYR A 302 7.21 5.50 12.28
N VAL A 303 8.30 5.90 12.93
CA VAL A 303 8.56 5.84 14.37
C VAL A 303 8.66 4.39 14.94
N TYR A 304 7.85 3.43 14.48
CA TYR A 304 7.74 2.08 15.05
C TYR A 304 8.95 1.17 14.78
N GLY A 305 9.59 1.33 13.62
CA GLY A 305 10.58 0.36 13.14
C GLY A 305 9.89 -0.85 12.52
N PHE A 306 10.38 -2.07 12.75
CA PHE A 306 9.81 -3.26 12.11
C PHE A 306 8.37 -3.53 12.55
N LEU A 307 7.48 -3.67 11.57
CA LEU A 307 6.08 -3.96 11.80
C LEU A 307 5.85 -5.47 11.93
N THR A 308 4.80 -5.83 12.66
CA THR A 308 4.33 -7.21 12.79
C THR A 308 2.99 -7.41 12.10
N TYR A 309 2.84 -8.53 11.42
CA TYR A 309 1.64 -8.87 10.67
C TYR A 309 1.09 -10.23 11.11
N PRO A 310 -0.25 -10.41 11.08
CA PRO A 310 -0.86 -11.71 11.24
C PRO A 310 -0.62 -12.58 10.01
N SER A 311 -0.20 -13.82 10.23
CA SER A 311 -0.05 -14.83 9.19
C SER A 311 -0.30 -16.21 9.78
N PHE A 312 -0.93 -17.12 9.02
CA PHE A 312 -1.00 -18.52 9.43
C PHE A 312 0.41 -19.10 9.54
N VAL A 313 0.65 -19.93 10.55
CA VAL A 313 1.87 -20.73 10.61
C VAL A 313 1.88 -21.67 9.41
N THR A 314 2.95 -21.60 8.63
CA THR A 314 3.15 -22.48 7.49
C THR A 314 4.19 -23.56 7.83
N GLN A 315 4.10 -24.72 7.18
CA GLN A 315 5.08 -25.80 7.27
C GLN A 315 5.34 -26.50 5.92
N GLY A 316 6.48 -27.19 5.84
CA GLY A 316 6.88 -27.97 4.67
C GLY A 316 7.97 -27.31 3.83
N THR A 317 8.38 -27.97 2.76
CA THR A 317 9.34 -27.42 1.79
C THR A 317 8.58 -26.67 0.70
N TYR A 318 8.90 -25.40 0.49
CA TYR A 318 8.32 -24.62 -0.60
C TYR A 318 9.23 -24.66 -1.83
N SER A 319 8.73 -25.20 -2.94
CA SER A 319 9.45 -25.28 -4.22
C SER A 319 9.06 -24.17 -5.20
N GLY A 320 8.08 -23.33 -4.85
CA GLY A 320 7.68 -22.18 -5.65
C GLY A 320 8.63 -21.00 -5.49
N THR A 321 8.28 -19.88 -6.12
CA THR A 321 9.02 -18.63 -5.99
C THR A 321 8.62 -17.93 -4.69
N THR A 322 9.52 -17.93 -3.70
CA THR A 322 9.31 -17.18 -2.44
C THR A 322 9.33 -15.68 -2.70
N ILE A 323 8.35 -14.97 -2.13
CA ILE A 323 8.25 -13.50 -2.22
C ILE A 323 8.52 -12.91 -0.83
N LEU A 324 7.67 -13.19 0.16
CA LEU A 324 7.86 -12.76 1.56
C LEU A 324 7.87 -13.96 2.51
N THR A 325 8.59 -13.81 3.62
CA THR A 325 8.65 -14.78 4.72
C THR A 325 8.54 -14.09 6.08
N SER A 326 8.14 -14.84 7.09
CA SER A 326 8.28 -14.47 8.49
C SER A 326 9.37 -15.34 9.12
N PRO A 327 10.38 -14.73 9.77
CA PRO A 327 11.40 -15.48 10.50
C PRO A 327 10.82 -16.42 11.57
N ASN A 328 9.62 -16.12 12.08
CA ASN A 328 8.98 -16.87 13.14
C ASN A 328 7.89 -17.85 12.64
N PHE A 329 7.25 -17.56 11.51
CA PHE A 329 6.01 -18.24 11.09
C PHE A 329 6.03 -18.83 9.67
N GLY A 330 7.15 -18.71 8.95
CA GLY A 330 7.38 -19.40 7.68
C GLY A 330 7.05 -18.57 6.45
N LEU A 331 6.53 -19.21 5.40
CA LEU A 331 6.12 -18.53 4.16
C LEU A 331 4.97 -17.55 4.41
N VAL A 332 5.15 -16.29 4.00
CA VAL A 332 4.13 -15.25 4.04
C VAL A 332 3.53 -15.05 2.66
N SER A 333 4.32 -15.12 1.60
CA SER A 333 3.79 -15.15 0.24
C SER A 333 4.75 -15.79 -0.75
N GLY A 334 4.17 -16.36 -1.80
CA GLY A 334 4.93 -16.96 -2.89
C GLY A 334 4.05 -17.32 -4.08
N TYR A 335 4.69 -17.50 -5.23
CA TYR A 335 4.04 -18.01 -6.43
C TYR A 335 4.35 -19.50 -6.65
N ASN A 336 3.31 -20.33 -6.63
CA ASN A 336 3.39 -21.76 -6.89
C ASN A 336 2.76 -22.10 -8.24
N PRO A 337 3.52 -22.62 -9.23
CA PRO A 337 2.94 -23.22 -10.42
C PRO A 337 1.98 -24.36 -10.05
N TYR A 338 0.81 -24.42 -10.70
CA TYR A 338 -0.20 -25.44 -10.40
C TYR A 338 -0.96 -25.81 -11.68
N GLY A 339 -0.70 -27.02 -12.19
CA GLY A 339 -1.14 -27.43 -13.53
C GLY A 339 -0.62 -26.48 -14.61
N ASN A 340 -1.47 -26.06 -15.54
CA ASN A 340 -1.12 -25.09 -16.58
C ASN A 340 -1.17 -23.63 -16.09
N GLY A 341 -1.67 -23.40 -14.87
CA GLY A 341 -1.85 -22.08 -14.27
C GLY A 341 -0.89 -21.85 -13.11
N GLY A 342 -1.39 -21.23 -12.04
CA GLY A 342 -0.63 -21.12 -10.79
C GLY A 342 -1.32 -20.29 -9.73
N VAL A 343 -0.70 -20.24 -8.55
CA VAL A 343 -1.29 -19.70 -7.34
C VAL A 343 -0.31 -18.71 -6.72
N LEU A 344 -0.71 -17.45 -6.63
CA LEU A 344 -0.10 -16.46 -5.77
C LEU A 344 -0.71 -16.62 -4.38
N PHE A 345 0.00 -17.27 -3.48
CA PHE A 345 -0.40 -17.41 -2.09
C PHE A 345 0.01 -16.15 -1.32
N VAL A 346 -0.94 -15.52 -0.64
CA VAL A 346 -0.73 -14.33 0.20
C VAL A 346 -1.31 -14.58 1.58
N ASN A 347 -0.46 -14.94 2.52
CA ASN A 347 -0.79 -15.26 3.90
C ASN A 347 -0.84 -14.00 4.79
N LEU A 348 -1.49 -12.94 4.30
CA LEU A 348 -1.70 -11.67 4.97
C LEU A 348 -3.14 -11.22 4.73
N PRO A 349 -3.86 -10.69 5.72
CA PRO A 349 -5.26 -10.28 5.56
C PRO A 349 -5.34 -8.89 4.95
N LEU A 350 -5.22 -8.83 3.62
CA LEU A 350 -4.99 -7.60 2.88
C LEU A 350 -6.13 -6.56 3.03
N ALA A 351 -7.39 -6.96 2.85
CA ALA A 351 -8.51 -6.03 2.98
C ALA A 351 -8.73 -5.60 4.43
N TYR A 352 -8.48 -6.50 5.38
CA TYR A 352 -8.51 -6.15 6.79
C TYR A 352 -7.45 -5.11 7.16
N LEU A 353 -6.20 -5.28 6.70
CA LEU A 353 -5.11 -4.34 6.98
C LEU A 353 -5.42 -2.96 6.40
N ASP A 354 -5.99 -2.88 5.20
CA ASP A 354 -6.45 -1.62 4.62
C ASP A 354 -7.52 -0.95 5.50
N GLY A 355 -8.50 -1.73 5.97
CA GLY A 355 -9.49 -1.32 6.98
C GLY A 355 -8.89 -0.83 8.31
N GLN A 356 -7.66 -1.20 8.62
CA GLN A 356 -6.90 -0.79 9.80
C GLN A 356 -5.83 0.27 9.47
N THR A 357 -5.96 0.96 8.34
CA THR A 357 -5.03 1.99 7.86
C THR A 357 -3.63 1.47 7.51
N ASP A 358 -3.48 0.24 7.02
CA ASP A 358 -2.25 -0.29 6.38
C ASP A 358 -2.58 -0.96 5.03
N GLY A 359 -2.97 -0.12 4.07
CA GLY A 359 -3.38 -0.54 2.72
C GLY A 359 -2.22 -0.79 1.74
N MET A 360 -0.97 -0.52 2.11
CA MET A 360 0.15 -0.58 1.15
C MET A 360 0.26 -1.95 0.46
N LEU A 361 0.04 -3.02 1.21
CA LEU A 361 0.22 -4.38 0.69
C LEU A 361 -0.95 -4.82 -0.21
N ILE A 362 -2.20 -4.39 0.01
CA ILE A 362 -3.30 -4.75 -0.90
C ILE A 362 -3.05 -4.15 -2.29
N HIS A 363 -2.59 -2.90 -2.35
CA HIS A 363 -2.14 -2.22 -3.57
C HIS A 363 -1.00 -2.98 -4.25
N GLY A 364 0.07 -3.24 -3.49
CA GLY A 364 1.26 -3.92 -4.00
C GLY A 364 0.99 -5.30 -4.60
N TYR A 365 0.22 -6.14 -3.91
CA TYR A 365 -0.12 -7.47 -4.41
C TYR A 365 -1.08 -7.43 -5.59
N LEU A 366 -2.07 -6.53 -5.57
CA LEU A 366 -3.01 -6.40 -6.69
C LEU A 366 -2.29 -5.89 -7.94
N HIS A 367 -1.40 -4.92 -7.80
CA HIS A 367 -0.51 -4.46 -8.87
C HIS A 367 0.34 -5.59 -9.43
N TYR A 368 1.02 -6.35 -8.56
CA TYR A 368 1.86 -7.47 -8.97
C TYR A 368 1.05 -8.54 -9.71
N PHE A 369 -0.09 -8.96 -9.14
CA PHE A 369 -0.95 -9.98 -9.72
C PHE A 369 -1.49 -9.57 -11.09
N GLY A 370 -2.05 -8.36 -11.20
CA GLY A 370 -2.63 -7.86 -12.45
C GLY A 370 -1.58 -7.53 -13.52
N THR A 371 -0.58 -6.72 -13.18
CA THR A 371 0.29 -6.10 -14.19
C THR A 371 1.57 -6.89 -14.48
N GLN A 372 2.11 -7.63 -13.51
CA GLN A 372 3.38 -8.35 -13.65
C GLN A 372 3.14 -9.83 -13.95
N LEU A 373 2.28 -10.47 -13.15
CA LEU A 373 2.02 -11.91 -13.28
C LEU A 373 1.08 -12.22 -14.46
N LEU A 374 0.08 -11.37 -14.70
CA LEU A 374 -0.93 -11.54 -15.76
C LEU A 374 -0.69 -10.66 -16.99
N ASN A 375 0.26 -9.73 -16.91
CA ASN A 375 0.56 -8.75 -17.95
C ASN A 375 -0.71 -8.03 -18.44
N LEU A 376 -1.61 -7.67 -17.53
CA LEU A 376 -2.81 -6.91 -17.88
C LEU A 376 -2.46 -5.45 -18.18
N PRO A 377 -3.19 -4.81 -19.12
CA PRO A 377 -3.12 -3.37 -19.25
C PRO A 377 -3.72 -2.71 -18.00
N SER A 378 -3.26 -1.51 -17.67
CA SER A 378 -3.78 -0.73 -16.55
C SER A 378 -3.97 0.74 -16.91
N LEU A 379 -4.84 1.43 -16.16
CA LEU A 379 -5.00 2.89 -16.24
C LEU A 379 -4.11 3.56 -15.19
N SER A 380 -3.15 4.38 -15.65
CA SER A 380 -2.20 5.08 -14.79
C SER A 380 -2.87 5.82 -13.62
N PRO A 381 -2.31 5.77 -12.39
CA PRO A 381 -2.78 6.56 -11.25
C PRO A 381 -2.33 8.03 -11.30
N LEU A 382 -1.53 8.41 -12.31
CA LEU A 382 -1.04 9.79 -12.46
C LEU A 382 -1.31 10.36 -13.86
N PRO A 383 -1.47 11.70 -13.97
CA PRO A 383 -1.67 12.36 -15.25
C PRO A 383 -0.47 12.13 -16.17
N ASN A 384 -0.74 11.76 -17.41
CA ASN A 384 0.26 11.40 -18.44
C ASN A 384 1.17 10.23 -18.03
N ALA A 385 0.78 9.47 -17.01
CA ALA A 385 1.63 8.47 -16.36
C ALA A 385 3.00 8.99 -15.91
N GLN A 386 3.12 10.29 -15.69
CA GLN A 386 4.35 10.90 -15.25
C GLN A 386 4.49 10.69 -13.74
N ALA A 387 5.61 10.08 -13.32
CA ALA A 387 5.88 9.88 -11.91
C ALA A 387 6.15 11.20 -11.20
N GLY A 388 6.08 11.19 -9.87
CA GLY A 388 6.40 12.38 -9.11
C GLY A 388 6.45 12.19 -7.62
N LEU A 389 6.62 13.30 -6.93
CA LEU A 389 6.46 13.38 -5.48
C LEU A 389 5.58 14.58 -5.15
N VAL A 390 4.90 14.46 -4.01
CA VAL A 390 4.35 15.61 -3.29
C VAL A 390 5.36 15.98 -2.20
N PHE A 391 5.81 17.24 -2.19
CA PHE A 391 6.59 17.77 -1.07
C PHE A 391 5.68 18.64 -0.22
N ASN A 392 5.34 18.14 0.97
CA ASN A 392 4.47 18.84 1.90
C ASN A 392 5.28 19.61 2.96
N TRP A 393 5.08 20.92 3.06
CA TRP A 393 5.78 21.78 4.03
C TRP A 393 4.85 22.15 5.17
N HIS A 394 5.25 21.81 6.39
CA HIS A 394 4.45 22.04 7.59
C HIS A 394 4.93 23.31 8.29
N PHE A 395 4.03 24.27 8.46
CA PHE A 395 4.26 25.53 9.18
C PHE A 395 3.50 25.44 10.52
N CYS A 396 4.11 24.75 11.46
CA CYS A 396 3.54 24.40 12.77
C CYS A 396 3.41 25.61 13.71
N ALA A 397 4.44 26.46 13.75
CA ALA A 397 4.54 27.56 14.71
C ALA A 397 5.32 28.77 14.16
N GLY A 398 5.44 29.83 14.97
CA GLY A 398 6.04 31.11 14.57
C GLY A 398 7.51 31.01 14.20
N ASP A 399 8.23 30.05 14.80
CA ASP A 399 9.63 29.74 14.55
C ASP A 399 9.92 29.23 13.12
N GLN A 400 8.89 28.82 12.37
CA GLN A 400 9.01 28.37 10.98
C GLN A 400 9.17 29.53 9.98
N ILE A 401 8.76 30.75 10.35
CA ILE A 401 8.70 31.89 9.42
C ILE A 401 10.09 32.37 8.99
N GLN A 402 11.03 32.54 9.94
CA GLN A 402 12.38 33.02 9.61
C GLN A 402 13.17 32.00 8.78
N PRO A 403 13.22 30.70 9.13
CA PRO A 403 13.79 29.67 8.27
C PRO A 403 13.18 29.64 6.86
N ALA A 404 11.86 29.80 6.73
CA ALA A 404 11.23 29.84 5.41
C ALA A 404 11.67 31.04 4.55
N LEU A 405 11.95 32.19 5.16
CA LEU A 405 12.55 33.35 4.49
C LEU A 405 14.01 33.09 4.08
N GLN A 406 14.78 32.37 4.90
CA GLN A 406 16.14 31.93 4.53
C GLN A 406 16.09 30.99 3.32
N LEU A 407 15.21 29.98 3.34
CA LEU A 407 14.99 29.06 2.22
C LEU A 407 14.51 29.80 0.96
N LYS A 408 13.75 30.90 1.12
CA LYS A 408 13.37 31.79 0.02
C LYS A 408 14.57 32.45 -0.63
N ASN A 409 15.52 32.95 0.17
CA ASN A 409 16.76 33.55 -0.35
C ASN A 409 17.65 32.52 -1.06
N LEU A 410 17.57 31.25 -0.67
CA LEU A 410 18.24 30.13 -1.32
C LEU A 410 17.50 29.60 -2.57
N GLY A 411 16.33 30.17 -2.91
CA GLY A 411 15.57 29.80 -4.10
C GLY A 411 14.84 28.46 -4.01
N VAL A 412 14.67 27.89 -2.81
CA VAL A 412 13.99 26.59 -2.60
C VAL A 412 12.60 26.58 -3.23
N TRP A 413 11.82 27.65 -3.01
CA TRP A 413 10.46 27.84 -3.51
C TRP A 413 10.36 28.04 -5.04
N ASN A 414 11.47 27.97 -5.78
CA ASN A 414 11.45 27.97 -7.25
C ASN A 414 11.31 26.55 -7.84
N ASN A 415 11.45 25.49 -7.03
CA ASN A 415 11.52 24.11 -7.52
C ASN A 415 10.16 23.38 -7.58
N GLY A 416 9.07 24.01 -7.13
CA GLY A 416 7.75 23.38 -7.01
C GLY A 416 6.98 23.10 -8.32
N PRO A 417 5.65 22.94 -8.24
CA PRO A 417 4.79 23.35 -7.13
C PRO A 417 4.90 22.44 -5.90
N PHE A 418 4.60 22.99 -4.72
CA PHE A 418 4.60 22.28 -3.43
C PHE A 418 3.25 22.45 -2.72
N SER A 419 2.97 21.55 -1.78
CA SER A 419 1.86 21.65 -0.84
C SER A 419 2.35 22.22 0.49
N LEU A 420 1.78 23.30 0.98
CA LEU A 420 2.18 23.95 2.23
C LEU A 420 0.96 24.03 3.14
N VAL A 421 1.12 23.71 4.41
CA VAL A 421 0.02 23.72 5.39
C VAL A 421 0.42 24.56 6.59
N VAL A 422 -0.51 25.39 7.09
CA VAL A 422 -0.23 26.42 8.11
C VAL A 422 -1.15 26.32 9.32
N THR A 423 -0.56 26.34 10.52
CA THR A 423 -1.28 26.56 11.79
C THR A 423 -1.27 28.05 12.10
N ALA A 424 -2.44 28.67 12.11
CA ALA A 424 -2.60 30.11 11.99
C ALA A 424 -2.67 30.86 13.32
N GLY A 425 -2.93 30.16 14.43
CA GLY A 425 -3.19 30.81 15.71
C GLY A 425 -1.95 31.45 16.34
N PRO A 426 -2.16 32.24 17.41
CA PRO A 426 -1.10 32.99 18.07
C PRO A 426 -0.27 32.16 19.04
N ASP A 427 -0.73 30.97 19.41
CA ASP A 427 -0.11 30.09 20.39
C ASP A 427 0.32 28.78 19.74
N GLU A 428 1.28 28.07 20.33
CA GLU A 428 1.85 26.82 19.80
C GLU A 428 1.47 25.60 20.63
N ALA A 429 1.70 25.62 21.94
CA ALA A 429 1.55 24.46 22.82
C ALA A 429 0.45 24.63 23.87
N ALA A 430 0.26 25.85 24.37
CA ALA A 430 -0.74 26.18 25.36
C ALA A 430 -1.33 27.57 25.12
N PHE A 431 -2.57 27.79 25.56
CA PHE A 431 -3.21 29.11 25.46
C PHE A 431 -2.36 30.20 26.10
N GLY A 432 -2.11 31.26 25.34
CA GLY A 432 -1.36 32.45 25.77
C GLY A 432 0.16 32.31 25.78
N ASP A 433 0.73 31.23 25.24
CA ASP A 433 2.19 31.08 25.15
C ASP A 433 2.84 31.97 24.06
N GLY A 434 2.06 32.46 23.10
CA GLY A 434 2.54 33.35 22.05
C GLY A 434 3.51 32.72 21.05
N GLY A 435 3.67 31.39 21.04
CA GLY A 435 4.61 30.67 20.16
C GLY A 435 4.12 30.48 18.72
N GLY A 436 2.83 30.71 18.46
CA GLY A 436 2.20 30.47 17.17
C GLY A 436 2.56 31.50 16.10
N ILE A 437 2.12 31.23 14.87
CA ILE A 437 2.38 32.13 13.72
C ILE A 437 1.65 33.47 13.86
N ASN A 438 0.52 33.48 14.57
CA ASN A 438 -0.38 34.63 14.71
C ASN A 438 -0.72 35.25 13.34
N LEU A 439 -1.17 34.41 12.40
CA LEU A 439 -1.24 34.73 10.98
C LEU A 439 -2.05 36.00 10.68
N ALA A 440 -3.14 36.23 11.41
CA ALA A 440 -3.99 37.41 11.22
C ALA A 440 -3.26 38.73 11.53
N ASN A 441 -2.30 38.71 12.44
CA ASN A 441 -1.56 39.88 12.90
C ASN A 441 -0.07 39.86 12.52
N ASN A 442 0.33 38.97 11.61
CA ASN A 442 1.72 38.79 11.19
C ASN A 442 1.90 39.13 9.69
N PRO A 443 2.19 40.41 9.34
CA PRO A 443 2.36 40.83 7.95
C PRO A 443 3.45 40.06 7.21
N THR A 444 4.51 39.67 7.90
CA THR A 444 5.62 38.89 7.31
C THR A 444 5.14 37.52 6.86
N ALA A 445 4.41 36.80 7.72
CA ALA A 445 3.81 35.51 7.37
C ALA A 445 2.80 35.65 6.23
N GLN A 446 1.89 36.64 6.30
CA GLN A 446 0.92 36.89 5.23
C GLN A 446 1.59 37.13 3.86
N ASN A 447 2.65 37.95 3.83
CA ASN A 447 3.40 38.21 2.62
C ASN A 447 4.12 36.96 2.09
N LEU A 448 4.61 36.11 2.99
CA LEU A 448 5.23 34.84 2.63
C LEU A 448 4.21 33.86 2.02
N LEU A 449 3.02 33.75 2.59
CA LEU A 449 1.93 32.90 2.06
C LEU A 449 1.47 33.39 0.68
N LYS A 450 1.28 34.70 0.51
CA LYS A 450 0.98 35.31 -0.81
C LYS A 450 2.10 35.05 -1.82
N TYR A 451 3.36 35.09 -1.38
CA TYR A 451 4.49 34.72 -2.22
C TYR A 451 4.39 33.26 -2.69
N PHE A 452 4.10 32.30 -1.80
CA PHE A 452 3.92 30.89 -2.19
C PHE A 452 2.81 30.69 -3.23
N VAL A 453 1.65 31.35 -3.03
CA VAL A 453 0.55 31.33 -4.01
C VAL A 453 1.01 31.88 -5.36
N SER A 454 1.75 33.00 -5.37
CA SER A 454 2.26 33.60 -6.61
C SER A 454 3.27 32.71 -7.36
N LYS A 455 3.91 31.76 -6.68
CA LYS A 455 4.81 30.75 -7.26
C LYS A 455 4.09 29.48 -7.73
N GLY A 456 2.76 29.45 -7.64
CA GLY A 456 1.94 28.29 -8.03
C GLY A 456 1.93 27.16 -7.01
N HIS A 457 2.40 27.39 -5.78
CA HIS A 457 2.26 26.43 -4.70
C HIS A 457 0.82 26.43 -4.16
N ARG A 458 0.42 25.33 -3.49
CA ARG A 458 -0.82 25.29 -2.73
C ARG A 458 -0.59 25.54 -1.26
N VAL A 459 -1.36 26.45 -0.69
CA VAL A 459 -1.37 26.74 0.75
C VAL A 459 -2.71 26.23 1.31
N GLY A 460 -2.62 25.39 2.33
CA GLY A 460 -3.71 24.71 3.01
C GLY A 460 -3.65 24.91 4.53
N SER A 461 -4.58 24.26 5.22
CA SER A 461 -4.69 24.33 6.68
C SER A 461 -3.85 23.25 7.37
N HIS A 462 -3.14 23.61 8.43
CA HIS A 462 -2.46 22.66 9.30
C HIS A 462 -3.14 22.50 10.67
N GLY A 463 -4.39 22.96 10.85
CA GLY A 463 -5.17 22.76 12.08
C GLY A 463 -4.40 23.00 13.40
N GLY A 464 -4.93 22.62 14.56
CA GLY A 464 -6.27 23.01 14.93
C GLY A 464 -6.37 24.52 14.96
N TRP A 465 -5.51 25.20 15.71
CA TRP A 465 -5.37 26.67 15.81
C TRP A 465 -4.12 26.93 16.64
N ILE A 466 -3.94 26.09 17.66
CA ILE A 466 -2.75 25.90 18.49
C ILE A 466 -2.22 24.50 18.17
N HIS A 467 -0.98 24.39 17.68
CA HIS A 467 -0.44 23.19 17.04
C HIS A 467 -0.35 21.99 18.00
N ASP A 468 0.49 22.06 19.03
CA ASP A 468 0.72 20.92 19.93
C ASP A 468 -0.49 20.68 20.84
N TYR A 469 -1.23 21.75 21.17
CA TYR A 469 -2.47 21.61 21.92
C TYR A 469 -3.48 20.74 21.15
N TRP A 470 -3.63 20.95 19.83
CA TRP A 470 -4.43 20.05 19.01
C TRP A 470 -3.84 18.64 19.02
N GLY A 471 -2.55 18.52 18.71
CA GLY A 471 -1.85 17.24 18.60
C GLY A 471 -2.03 16.36 19.84
N ALA A 472 -1.91 16.96 21.03
CA ALA A 472 -2.02 16.26 22.30
C ALA A 472 -3.47 16.01 22.78
N ASN A 473 -4.45 16.84 22.38
CA ASN A 473 -5.77 16.84 23.02
C ASN A 473 -6.95 16.50 22.10
N ALA A 474 -6.81 16.59 20.77
CA ALA A 474 -7.88 16.16 19.87
C ALA A 474 -8.13 14.65 20.05
N SER A 475 -9.38 14.23 20.16
CA SER A 475 -9.74 12.82 20.40
C SER A 475 -11.04 12.47 19.71
N GLU A 476 -11.35 11.18 19.57
CA GLU A 476 -12.59 10.74 18.91
C GLU A 476 -13.88 11.25 19.61
N THR A 477 -13.81 11.73 20.86
CA THR A 477 -14.99 12.08 21.66
C THR A 477 -15.22 13.58 21.88
N ASN A 478 -14.31 14.46 21.45
CA ASN A 478 -14.37 15.89 21.79
C ASN A 478 -14.68 16.84 20.61
N ALA A 479 -15.34 16.33 19.57
CA ALA A 479 -15.73 17.12 18.40
C ALA A 479 -16.45 18.43 18.76
N SER A 480 -17.35 18.41 19.75
CA SER A 480 -18.15 19.57 20.18
C SER A 480 -17.32 20.75 20.70
N THR A 481 -16.10 20.52 21.20
CA THR A 481 -15.22 21.55 21.74
C THR A 481 -13.99 21.80 20.88
N PHE A 482 -13.60 20.86 20.01
CA PHE A 482 -12.40 20.99 19.16
C PHE A 482 -12.69 21.44 17.73
N THR A 483 -13.91 21.27 17.20
CA THR A 483 -14.23 21.69 15.82
C THR A 483 -13.97 23.19 15.58
N GLN A 484 -14.16 24.03 16.59
CA GLN A 484 -13.91 25.47 16.50
C GLN A 484 -12.48 25.81 16.07
N TYR A 485 -11.49 24.98 16.44
CA TYR A 485 -10.10 25.23 16.07
C TYR A 485 -9.97 25.12 14.55
N LEU A 486 -10.43 24.02 13.94
CA LEU A 486 -10.44 23.85 12.49
C LEU A 486 -11.08 25.04 11.76
N VAL A 487 -12.21 25.53 12.27
CA VAL A 487 -12.92 26.70 11.72
C VAL A 487 -12.04 27.95 11.76
N MET A 488 -11.41 28.27 12.89
CA MET A 488 -10.56 29.46 13.04
C MET A 488 -9.35 29.40 12.11
N ASN A 489 -8.70 28.23 12.01
CA ASN A 489 -7.54 28.06 11.14
C ASN A 489 -7.90 28.21 9.66
N HIS A 490 -8.97 27.53 9.25
CA HIS A 490 -9.53 27.58 7.90
C HIS A 490 -9.80 29.02 7.46
N GLN A 491 -10.52 29.78 8.29
CA GLN A 491 -10.84 31.18 8.02
C GLN A 491 -9.57 32.06 7.92
N ALA A 492 -8.62 31.88 8.82
CA ALA A 492 -7.39 32.68 8.83
C ALA A 492 -6.50 32.41 7.60
N VAL A 493 -6.37 31.14 7.19
CA VAL A 493 -5.58 30.77 5.99
C VAL A 493 -6.24 31.29 4.72
N GLN A 494 -7.56 31.17 4.58
CA GLN A 494 -8.29 31.72 3.43
C GLN A 494 -8.18 33.24 3.37
N ALA A 495 -8.31 33.93 4.49
CA ALA A 495 -8.18 35.39 4.55
C ALA A 495 -6.77 35.85 4.15
N ALA A 496 -5.73 35.14 4.57
CA ALA A 496 -4.35 35.50 4.25
C ALA A 496 -3.99 35.25 2.78
N THR A 497 -4.54 34.20 2.17
CA THR A 497 -4.17 33.73 0.82
C THR A 497 -5.13 34.20 -0.28
N LEU A 498 -6.36 34.59 0.08
CA LEU A 498 -7.47 34.88 -0.85
C LEU A 498 -7.78 33.69 -1.77
N GLN A 499 -7.57 32.47 -1.29
CA GLN A 499 -7.79 31.22 -1.99
C GLN A 499 -8.40 30.19 -1.04
N PRO A 500 -9.20 29.23 -1.53
CA PRO A 500 -9.60 28.07 -0.75
C PRO A 500 -8.38 27.24 -0.30
N ASP A 501 -8.38 26.85 0.98
CA ASP A 501 -7.36 26.04 1.65
C ASP A 501 -7.73 24.55 1.60
N VAL A 502 -7.83 23.98 0.39
CA VAL A 502 -8.40 22.64 0.16
C VAL A 502 -7.51 21.46 0.60
N GLU A 503 -6.31 21.74 1.11
CA GLU A 503 -5.34 20.75 1.57
C GLU A 503 -5.18 20.83 3.08
N TYR A 504 -5.04 19.67 3.74
CA TYR A 504 -4.93 19.61 5.19
C TYR A 504 -3.75 18.75 5.67
N ALA A 505 -3.19 19.09 6.83
CA ALA A 505 -2.40 18.16 7.63
C ALA A 505 -2.77 18.34 9.10
N ALA A 506 -2.95 17.26 9.84
CA ALA A 506 -3.19 17.39 11.29
C ALA A 506 -1.87 17.66 12.02
N PRO A 507 -1.87 18.57 13.02
CA PRO A 507 -0.78 18.68 13.98
C PRO A 507 -0.46 17.33 14.60
N GLU A 508 0.82 16.98 14.69
CA GLU A 508 1.32 15.71 15.22
C GLU A 508 0.73 14.45 14.54
N GLY A 509 0.07 14.60 13.38
CA GLY A 509 -0.67 13.52 12.72
C GLY A 509 -1.92 13.05 13.47
N ASN A 510 -2.40 13.79 14.48
CA ASN A 510 -3.60 13.41 15.24
C ASN A 510 -4.89 13.76 14.46
N THR A 511 -5.43 12.76 13.77
CA THR A 511 -6.58 12.88 12.85
C THR A 511 -7.82 12.12 13.36
N PRO A 512 -8.55 12.58 14.39
CA PRO A 512 -9.78 11.91 14.82
C PRO A 512 -10.81 11.89 13.69
N THR A 513 -11.66 10.87 13.65
CA THR A 513 -12.55 10.59 12.52
C THR A 513 -13.54 11.73 12.25
N TRP A 514 -14.06 12.37 13.30
CA TRP A 514 -14.94 13.54 13.14
C TRP A 514 -14.25 14.73 12.48
N SER A 515 -12.92 14.88 12.62
CA SER A 515 -12.18 15.97 11.98
C SER A 515 -12.13 15.76 10.47
N VAL A 516 -11.94 14.52 10.01
CA VAL A 516 -11.93 14.17 8.58
C VAL A 516 -13.32 14.37 7.96
N ASN A 517 -14.39 14.02 8.68
CA ASN A 517 -15.77 14.32 8.27
C ASN A 517 -15.99 15.83 8.09
N TRP A 518 -15.44 16.64 9.01
CA TRP A 518 -15.51 18.09 8.90
C TRP A 518 -14.75 18.61 7.69
N LEU A 519 -13.54 18.09 7.40
CA LEU A 519 -12.75 18.48 6.22
C LEU A 519 -13.53 18.23 4.93
N GLU A 520 -14.08 17.04 4.74
CA GLU A 520 -14.86 16.70 3.54
C GLU A 520 -16.06 17.63 3.37
N SER A 521 -16.76 17.92 4.47
CA SER A 521 -17.93 18.80 4.48
C SER A 521 -17.60 20.27 4.22
N ASN A 522 -16.33 20.67 4.36
CA ASN A 522 -15.87 22.06 4.21
C ASN A 522 -14.96 22.25 2.99
N GLY A 523 -15.08 21.37 1.99
CA GLY A 523 -14.49 21.58 0.66
C GLY A 523 -13.00 21.22 0.55
N PHE A 524 -12.44 20.56 1.57
CA PHE A 524 -11.13 19.93 1.44
C PHE A 524 -11.20 18.76 0.46
N ASN A 525 -10.08 18.45 -0.17
CA ASN A 525 -9.99 17.36 -1.15
C ASN A 525 -8.87 16.35 -0.84
N GLY A 526 -7.84 16.77 -0.09
CA GLY A 526 -6.70 15.93 0.25
C GLY A 526 -6.14 16.26 1.61
N TYR A 527 -5.62 15.25 2.30
CA TYR A 527 -4.97 15.43 3.59
C TYR A 527 -3.75 14.54 3.77
N TYR A 528 -2.70 15.09 4.40
CA TYR A 528 -1.57 14.34 4.91
C TYR A 528 -2.04 13.31 5.94
N PHE A 529 -1.54 12.08 5.84
CA PHE A 529 -1.96 10.99 6.71
C PHE A 529 -0.80 10.14 7.23
N THR A 530 -0.87 9.75 8.49
CA THR A 530 0.10 8.87 9.16
C THR A 530 -0.29 7.40 9.09
N GLY A 531 -1.50 7.09 8.62
CA GLY A 531 -1.89 5.75 8.16
C GLY A 531 -1.49 5.50 6.71
N HIS A 532 -1.51 4.22 6.31
CA HIS A 532 -1.10 3.68 5.01
C HIS A 532 0.32 4.12 4.59
N THR A 533 1.21 4.36 5.55
CA THR A 533 2.56 4.89 5.27
C THR A 533 3.26 4.15 4.14
N GLY A 534 3.93 4.89 3.26
CA GLY A 534 4.59 4.33 2.08
C GLY A 534 3.69 3.94 0.90
N SER A 535 2.36 4.06 1.02
CA SER A 535 1.45 3.98 -0.14
C SER A 535 1.50 5.22 -1.02
N ALA A 536 0.99 5.07 -2.26
CA ALA A 536 0.58 6.21 -3.07
C ALA A 536 -0.63 6.93 -2.45
N PRO A 537 -1.06 8.10 -2.97
CA PRO A 537 -2.33 8.70 -2.59
C PRO A 537 -3.48 7.70 -2.77
N THR A 538 -4.37 7.60 -1.79
CA THR A 538 -5.36 6.52 -1.70
C THR A 538 -6.61 6.97 -0.96
N ARG A 539 -7.74 6.29 -1.20
CA ARG A 539 -8.94 6.41 -0.36
C ARG A 539 -8.71 5.65 0.94
N ALA A 540 -8.65 6.38 2.05
CA ALA A 540 -8.35 5.79 3.34
C ALA A 540 -9.56 5.08 3.95
N TYR A 541 -9.47 3.76 4.06
CA TYR A 541 -10.35 2.96 4.88
C TYR A 541 -9.94 3.07 6.36
N ARG A 542 -10.93 3.23 7.24
CA ARG A 542 -10.73 3.30 8.69
C ARG A 542 -11.81 2.51 9.40
N ASN A 543 -11.41 1.71 10.38
CA ASN A 543 -12.32 0.82 11.10
C ASN A 543 -13.12 -0.09 10.14
N GLY A 544 -12.47 -0.54 9.07
CA GLY A 544 -13.06 -1.43 8.07
C GLY A 544 -14.02 -0.76 7.08
N ALA A 545 -14.12 0.58 7.06
CA ALA A 545 -15.02 1.28 6.15
C ALA A 545 -14.38 2.52 5.50
N LEU A 546 -14.82 2.84 4.29
CA LEU A 546 -14.53 4.12 3.65
C LEU A 546 -15.55 5.16 4.12
N LEU A 547 -15.13 6.05 5.01
CA LEU A 547 -16.02 7.03 5.63
C LEU A 547 -16.12 8.34 4.82
N ASN A 548 -15.07 8.69 4.08
CA ASN A 548 -14.94 9.98 3.40
C ASN A 548 -14.52 9.78 1.93
N PRO A 549 -15.41 9.26 1.05
CA PRO A 549 -15.08 8.90 -0.33
C PRO A 549 -14.70 10.10 -1.23
N GLY A 550 -15.01 11.33 -0.81
CA GLY A 550 -14.65 12.56 -1.49
C GLY A 550 -13.27 13.11 -1.12
N LEU A 551 -12.60 12.54 -0.13
CA LEU A 551 -11.25 12.90 0.31
C LEU A 551 -10.21 11.88 -0.09
N TRP A 552 -9.01 12.36 -0.41
CA TRP A 552 -7.82 11.54 -0.62
C TRP A 552 -6.86 11.66 0.56
N ALA A 553 -6.40 10.52 1.06
CA ALA A 553 -5.29 10.49 1.98
C ALA A 553 -3.97 10.54 1.21
N TYR A 554 -3.00 11.26 1.76
CA TYR A 554 -1.62 11.32 1.30
C TYR A 554 -0.71 10.77 2.39
N PRO A 555 -0.43 9.46 2.36
CA PRO A 555 0.39 8.83 3.37
C PRO A 555 1.82 9.35 3.37
N VAL A 556 2.36 9.59 4.56
CA VAL A 556 3.77 9.92 4.73
C VAL A 556 4.68 8.80 4.25
N MET A 557 5.76 9.16 3.54
CA MET A 557 6.85 8.26 3.22
C MET A 557 7.97 8.36 4.27
N PRO A 558 8.18 7.32 5.12
CA PRO A 558 9.25 7.33 6.10
C PRO A 558 10.57 6.83 5.51
N PHE A 559 11.68 7.26 6.12
CA PHE A 559 12.97 6.56 6.07
C PHE A 559 13.15 5.72 7.34
N GLY A 560 12.65 4.49 7.30
CA GLY A 560 12.64 3.60 8.43
C GLY A 560 11.72 4.12 9.52
N LYS A 561 12.33 4.67 10.58
CA LYS A 561 11.63 5.25 11.74
C LYS A 561 11.41 6.76 11.63
N TYR A 562 12.04 7.42 10.67
CA TYR A 562 12.12 8.88 10.61
C TYR A 562 11.40 9.39 9.36
N ALA A 563 10.99 10.65 9.34
CA ALA A 563 10.42 11.26 8.16
C ALA A 563 10.85 12.73 7.95
N THR A 564 11.50 13.34 8.94
CA THR A 564 11.88 14.77 8.93
C THR A 564 13.37 15.01 9.15
N PHE A 565 13.82 16.22 8.80
CA PHE A 565 15.20 16.65 9.00
C PHE A 565 15.57 16.78 10.48
N GLU A 566 14.63 17.24 11.31
CA GLU A 566 14.79 17.33 12.76
C GLU A 566 15.04 15.94 13.37
N GLU A 567 14.28 14.93 12.95
CA GLU A 567 14.51 13.56 13.40
C GLU A 567 15.86 13.03 12.91
N PHE A 568 16.25 13.29 11.66
CA PHE A 568 17.57 12.89 11.16
C PHE A 568 18.68 13.50 12.01
N GLN A 569 18.54 14.75 12.44
CA GLN A 569 19.49 15.41 13.32
C GLN A 569 19.47 14.80 14.72
N GLN A 570 18.27 14.68 15.31
CA GLN A 570 18.06 14.16 16.67
C GLN A 570 18.64 12.75 16.82
N TYR A 571 18.44 11.89 15.83
CA TYR A 571 18.88 10.49 15.84
C TYR A 571 20.21 10.27 15.12
N ALA A 572 20.92 11.34 14.76
CA ALA A 572 22.23 11.31 14.09
C ALA A 572 22.25 10.39 12.85
N VAL A 573 21.18 10.42 12.05
CA VAL A 573 21.08 9.67 10.81
C VAL A 573 22.12 10.23 9.83
N PRO A 574 23.01 9.40 9.25
CA PRO A 574 24.02 9.90 8.34
C PRO A 574 23.39 10.64 7.15
N THR A 575 23.86 11.85 6.86
CA THR A 575 23.35 12.66 5.74
C THR A 575 23.50 11.93 4.40
N THR A 576 24.53 11.07 4.27
CA THR A 576 24.70 10.19 3.09
C THR A 576 23.53 9.24 2.91
N ASP A 577 23.00 8.69 4.00
CA ASP A 577 21.91 7.71 3.96
C ASP A 577 20.59 8.41 3.65
N VAL A 578 20.36 9.59 4.23
CA VAL A 578 19.22 10.46 3.91
C VAL A 578 19.21 10.81 2.42
N ASN A 579 20.35 11.24 1.90
CA ASN A 579 20.54 11.56 0.49
C ASN A 579 20.27 10.34 -0.41
N ASN A 580 20.86 9.19 -0.09
CA ASN A 580 20.66 7.94 -0.84
C ASN A 580 19.19 7.50 -0.84
N TRP A 581 18.49 7.66 0.29
CA TRP A 581 17.07 7.36 0.39
C TRP A 581 16.22 8.23 -0.54
N TYR A 582 16.41 9.55 -0.55
CA TYR A 582 15.65 10.43 -1.47
C TYR A 582 15.90 10.07 -2.94
N ALA A 583 17.15 9.79 -3.32
CA ALA A 583 17.45 9.35 -4.68
C ALA A 583 16.79 8.01 -5.02
N ALA A 584 16.87 7.03 -4.11
CA ALA A 584 16.22 5.73 -4.28
C ALA A 584 14.69 5.87 -4.39
N LEU A 585 14.08 6.74 -3.59
CA LEU A 585 12.65 7.02 -3.62
C LEU A 585 12.23 7.64 -4.96
N MET A 586 12.97 8.64 -5.47
CA MET A 586 12.70 9.24 -6.78
C MET A 586 12.83 8.22 -7.92
N ASN A 587 13.86 7.37 -7.88
CA ASN A 587 14.04 6.30 -8.86
C ASN A 587 12.92 5.26 -8.78
N PHE A 588 12.49 4.92 -7.56
CA PHE A 588 11.38 4.00 -7.32
C PHE A 588 10.06 4.54 -7.91
N VAL A 589 9.71 5.81 -7.67
CA VAL A 589 8.47 6.37 -8.21
C VAL A 589 8.50 6.46 -9.74
N VAL A 590 9.65 6.79 -10.33
CA VAL A 590 9.86 6.79 -11.79
C VAL A 590 9.69 5.39 -12.38
N ALA A 591 10.34 4.37 -11.80
CA ALA A 591 10.27 3.00 -12.27
C ALA A 591 8.85 2.41 -12.20
N ASN A 592 8.03 2.87 -11.26
CA ASN A 592 6.67 2.38 -11.02
C ASN A 592 5.57 3.33 -11.51
N ARG A 593 5.91 4.49 -12.11
CA ARG A 593 4.94 5.50 -12.58
C ARG A 593 3.91 5.90 -11.51
N THR A 594 4.40 6.09 -10.28
CA THR A 594 3.58 6.37 -9.10
C THR A 594 4.04 7.64 -8.40
N SER A 595 3.40 8.00 -7.28
CA SER A 595 3.75 9.15 -6.45
C SER A 595 3.80 8.78 -4.98
N ARG A 596 4.59 9.52 -4.19
CA ARG A 596 4.69 9.42 -2.73
C ARG A 596 4.74 10.82 -2.12
N LEU A 597 4.30 10.98 -0.88
CA LEU A 597 4.40 12.23 -0.14
C LEU A 597 5.60 12.20 0.81
N ILE A 598 6.52 13.14 0.63
CA ILE A 598 7.54 13.48 1.63
C ILE A 598 7.16 14.79 2.31
N TYR A 599 7.62 15.01 3.54
CA TYR A 599 7.35 16.26 4.24
C TYR A 599 8.58 16.81 4.96
N ALA A 600 8.53 18.10 5.30
CA ALA A 600 9.54 18.79 6.08
C ALA A 600 8.96 20.04 6.76
N HIS A 601 9.62 20.49 7.82
CA HIS A 601 9.41 21.84 8.35
C HIS A 601 10.51 22.78 7.83
N PRO A 602 10.21 24.06 7.59
CA PRO A 602 11.21 25.06 7.25
C PRO A 602 12.39 25.10 8.24
N LEU A 603 12.13 24.96 9.54
CA LEU A 603 13.15 24.96 10.58
C LEU A 603 14.21 23.87 10.35
N GLY A 604 13.86 22.59 10.38
CA GLY A 604 14.83 21.52 10.15
C GLY A 604 15.47 21.59 8.76
N ALA A 605 14.68 21.89 7.74
CA ALA A 605 15.18 21.94 6.36
C ALA A 605 16.23 23.05 6.14
N SER A 606 16.13 24.16 6.88
CA SER A 606 17.13 25.25 6.83
C SER A 606 18.52 24.84 7.32
N SER A 607 18.61 23.76 8.10
CA SER A 607 19.88 23.16 8.52
C SER A 607 20.41 22.10 7.53
N TYR A 608 19.60 21.70 6.54
CA TYR A 608 19.88 20.63 5.57
C TYR A 608 19.90 21.15 4.11
N THR A 609 20.43 22.36 3.91
CA THR A 609 20.42 23.04 2.60
C THR A 609 21.16 22.27 1.50
N SER A 610 22.23 21.56 1.83
CA SER A 610 22.96 20.70 0.88
C SER A 610 22.12 19.51 0.42
N THR A 611 21.40 18.85 1.34
CA THR A 611 20.45 17.78 1.03
C THR A 611 19.29 18.30 0.19
N LEU A 612 18.71 19.46 0.53
CA LEU A 612 17.67 20.09 -0.29
C LEU A 612 18.16 20.37 -1.71
N SER A 613 19.37 20.93 -1.86
CA SER A 613 19.95 21.14 -3.18
C SER A 613 20.08 19.83 -3.95
N ALA A 614 20.49 18.75 -3.28
CA ALA A 614 20.67 17.44 -3.90
C ALA A 614 19.32 16.85 -4.37
N ILE A 615 18.27 16.95 -3.54
CA ILE A 615 16.88 16.58 -3.88
C ILE A 615 16.43 17.31 -5.14
N PHE A 616 16.57 18.64 -5.18
CA PHE A 616 16.10 19.43 -6.31
C PHE A 616 16.92 19.22 -7.58
N SER A 617 18.25 19.03 -7.47
CA SER A 617 19.08 18.68 -8.61
C SER A 617 18.64 17.35 -9.24
N GLN A 618 18.40 16.30 -8.43
CA GLN A 618 17.90 15.01 -8.93
C GLN A 618 16.53 15.14 -9.59
N ALA A 619 15.59 15.83 -8.93
CA ALA A 619 14.25 16.07 -9.47
C ALA A 619 14.30 16.83 -10.81
N ASN A 620 15.17 17.84 -10.93
CA ASN A 620 15.33 18.62 -12.16
C ASN A 620 15.94 17.77 -13.28
N MET A 621 16.92 16.90 -13.01
CA MET A 621 17.45 15.97 -14.01
C MET A 621 16.37 15.02 -14.54
N LEU A 622 15.57 14.42 -13.66
CA LEU A 622 14.48 13.53 -14.06
C LEU A 622 13.38 14.29 -14.82
N LYS A 623 13.07 15.52 -14.41
CA LYS A 623 12.11 16.41 -15.08
C LYS A 623 12.54 16.76 -16.51
N LEU A 624 13.83 17.04 -16.75
CA LEU A 624 14.36 17.33 -18.08
C LEU A 624 14.16 16.18 -19.07
N THR A 625 14.14 14.95 -18.57
CA THR A 625 13.86 13.75 -19.38
C THR A 625 12.37 13.39 -19.45
N GLY A 626 11.49 14.22 -18.88
CA GLY A 626 10.04 13.99 -18.85
C GLY A 626 9.58 12.88 -17.89
N GLN A 627 10.47 12.33 -17.06
CA GLN A 627 10.17 11.19 -16.19
C GLN A 627 9.54 11.58 -14.85
N PHE A 628 9.75 12.82 -14.41
CA PHE A 628 9.38 13.28 -13.07
C PHE A 628 8.71 14.65 -13.08
N ARG A 629 7.77 14.84 -12.15
CA ARG A 629 7.16 16.12 -11.83
C ARG A 629 6.92 16.26 -10.32
N TRP A 630 7.03 17.49 -9.82
CA TRP A 630 6.47 17.84 -8.50
C TRP A 630 4.97 18.07 -8.62
N TYR A 631 4.22 17.47 -7.70
CA TYR A 631 2.78 17.61 -7.58
C TYR A 631 2.41 18.30 -6.27
N THR A 632 1.30 19.03 -6.29
CA THR A 632 0.54 19.31 -5.06
C THR A 632 -0.40 18.13 -4.76
N MET A 633 -0.89 18.02 -3.51
CA MET A 633 -1.97 17.08 -3.20
C MET A 633 -3.20 17.35 -4.09
N THR A 634 -3.54 18.63 -4.29
CA THR A 634 -4.66 19.02 -5.15
C THR A 634 -4.50 18.55 -6.59
N ASP A 635 -3.30 18.65 -7.18
CA ASP A 635 -3.04 18.24 -8.57
C ASP A 635 -3.43 16.77 -8.79
N ILE A 636 -3.00 15.89 -7.88
CA ILE A 636 -3.26 14.46 -7.97
C ILE A 636 -4.73 14.16 -7.64
N THR A 637 -5.28 14.76 -6.58
CA THR A 637 -6.68 14.51 -6.20
C THR A 637 -7.68 14.93 -7.29
N VAL A 638 -7.46 16.08 -7.95
CA VAL A 638 -8.33 16.51 -9.06
C VAL A 638 -8.27 15.50 -10.20
N PHE A 639 -7.07 15.00 -10.52
CA PHE A 639 -6.90 13.96 -11.53
C PHE A 639 -7.60 12.66 -11.11
N ASP A 640 -7.38 12.18 -9.89
CA ASP A 640 -7.95 10.91 -9.40
C ASP A 640 -9.48 10.94 -9.36
N ARG A 641 -10.08 12.04 -8.92
CA ARG A 641 -11.55 12.20 -8.94
C ARG A 641 -12.12 12.17 -10.36
N ALA A 642 -11.44 12.77 -11.34
CA ALA A 642 -11.84 12.64 -12.73
C ALA A 642 -11.63 11.19 -13.20
N ARG A 643 -10.49 10.59 -12.87
CA ARG A 643 -10.11 9.23 -13.25
C ARG A 643 -11.10 8.18 -12.77
N LEU A 644 -11.72 8.33 -11.60
CA LEU A 644 -12.78 7.43 -11.12
C LEU A 644 -13.96 7.30 -12.10
N ASN A 645 -14.21 8.33 -12.93
CA ASN A 645 -15.31 8.33 -13.90
C ASN A 645 -14.91 7.75 -15.27
N VAL A 646 -13.67 7.28 -15.43
CA VAL A 646 -13.24 6.62 -16.67
C VAL A 646 -13.84 5.21 -16.73
N THR A 647 -14.64 4.95 -17.75
CA THR A 647 -15.07 3.60 -18.10
C THR A 647 -14.21 3.09 -19.24
N TRP A 648 -13.59 1.91 -19.09
CA TRP A 648 -12.78 1.34 -20.15
C TRP A 648 -12.75 -0.19 -20.13
N SER A 649 -12.42 -0.78 -21.28
CA SER A 649 -12.28 -2.23 -21.45
C SER A 649 -11.17 -2.56 -22.42
N ALA A 650 -10.60 -3.76 -22.27
CA ALA A 650 -9.73 -4.37 -23.27
C ALA A 650 -10.19 -5.80 -23.53
N THR A 651 -10.44 -6.09 -24.81
CA THR A 651 -10.99 -7.37 -25.25
C THR A 651 -10.10 -7.98 -26.31
N ASP A 652 -9.77 -9.24 -26.13
CA ASP A 652 -9.08 -10.06 -27.11
C ASP A 652 -9.96 -10.30 -28.34
N THR A 653 -9.44 -10.03 -29.53
CA THR A 653 -10.14 -10.23 -30.81
C THR A 653 -9.53 -11.35 -31.65
N GLY A 654 -8.78 -12.26 -31.03
CA GLY A 654 -8.09 -13.38 -31.68
C GLY A 654 -6.62 -13.04 -31.98
N SER A 655 -6.37 -12.18 -32.96
CA SER A 655 -5.01 -11.77 -33.36
C SER A 655 -4.52 -10.47 -32.70
N SER A 656 -5.42 -9.72 -32.07
CA SER A 656 -5.15 -8.43 -31.46
C SER A 656 -6.01 -8.21 -30.22
N TRP A 657 -5.84 -7.06 -29.60
CA TRP A 657 -6.67 -6.52 -28.53
C TRP A 657 -7.32 -5.24 -29.00
N ALA A 658 -8.61 -5.08 -28.68
CA ALA A 658 -9.37 -3.86 -28.89
C ALA A 658 -9.63 -3.19 -27.54
N PHE A 659 -9.35 -1.88 -27.49
CA PHE A 659 -9.54 -1.04 -26.32
C PHE A 659 -10.59 0.03 -26.63
N SER A 660 -11.47 0.26 -25.65
CA SER A 660 -12.46 1.33 -25.70
C SER A 660 -12.53 2.00 -24.35
N ALA A 661 -12.44 3.32 -24.34
CA ALA A 661 -12.54 4.16 -23.16
C ALA A 661 -13.51 5.32 -23.38
N SER A 662 -14.16 5.73 -22.30
CA SER A 662 -15.02 6.90 -22.25
C SER A 662 -14.93 7.61 -20.89
N HIS A 663 -15.25 8.90 -20.90
CA HIS A 663 -15.40 9.71 -19.70
C HIS A 663 -16.51 10.75 -19.92
N PRO A 664 -17.33 11.09 -18.91
CA PRO A 664 -18.45 12.03 -19.07
C PRO A 664 -18.05 13.42 -19.60
N THR A 665 -16.90 13.96 -19.17
CA THR A 665 -16.43 15.30 -19.56
C THR A 665 -15.15 15.31 -20.40
N SER A 666 -14.06 14.67 -19.95
CA SER A 666 -12.79 14.62 -20.70
C SER A 666 -11.90 13.44 -20.29
N LEU A 667 -11.22 12.84 -21.27
CA LEU A 667 -10.14 11.86 -21.10
C LEU A 667 -8.74 12.51 -21.10
N ALA A 668 -8.63 13.84 -21.17
CA ALA A 668 -7.33 14.50 -21.24
C ALA A 668 -6.37 14.03 -20.12
N ASN A 669 -5.14 13.70 -20.52
CA ASN A 669 -4.06 13.19 -19.67
C ASN A 669 -4.27 11.77 -19.10
N MET A 670 -5.38 11.10 -19.40
CA MET A 670 -5.58 9.69 -19.03
C MET A 670 -4.66 8.81 -19.88
N THR A 671 -3.95 7.89 -19.23
CA THR A 671 -2.92 7.07 -19.89
C THR A 671 -3.10 5.60 -19.57
N TRP A 672 -3.24 4.77 -20.60
CA TRP A 672 -3.23 3.32 -20.48
C TRP A 672 -1.80 2.78 -20.64
N LEU A 673 -1.38 1.97 -19.68
CA LEU A 673 -0.10 1.28 -19.65
C LEU A 673 -0.29 -0.12 -20.21
N LEU A 674 0.31 -0.41 -21.36
CA LEU A 674 0.24 -1.71 -22.02
C LEU A 674 1.59 -2.43 -21.93
N PRO A 675 1.72 -3.52 -21.16
CA PRO A 675 2.98 -4.27 -21.07
C PRO A 675 3.51 -4.71 -22.43
N LYS A 676 4.73 -4.29 -22.80
CA LYS A 676 5.38 -4.67 -24.06
C LYS A 676 5.58 -6.19 -24.18
N ALA A 677 5.60 -6.90 -23.06
CA ALA A 677 5.66 -8.36 -23.01
C ALA A 677 4.42 -9.06 -23.62
N LYS A 678 3.26 -8.39 -23.70
CA LYS A 678 2.00 -8.97 -24.20
C LYS A 678 1.40 -8.21 -25.37
N PHE A 679 1.75 -6.94 -25.51
CA PHE A 679 1.16 -6.02 -26.45
C PHE A 679 2.22 -5.49 -27.43
N GLY A 680 1.94 -5.56 -28.73
CA GLY A 680 2.71 -4.85 -29.75
C GLY A 680 2.36 -3.36 -29.76
N THR A 681 3.04 -2.59 -30.61
CA THR A 681 2.82 -1.14 -30.70
C THR A 681 1.33 -0.82 -30.93
N PRO A 682 0.69 -0.04 -30.05
CA PRO A 682 -0.72 0.30 -30.20
C PRO A 682 -0.98 1.19 -31.42
N VAL A 683 -2.22 1.22 -31.89
CA VAL A 683 -2.69 2.14 -32.94
C VAL A 683 -4.01 2.75 -32.50
N ILE A 684 -4.07 4.08 -32.41
CA ILE A 684 -5.31 4.80 -32.11
C ILE A 684 -6.22 4.75 -33.33
N THR A 685 -7.44 4.24 -33.14
CA THR A 685 -8.45 4.07 -34.20
C THR A 685 -9.59 5.08 -34.10
N GLN A 686 -9.81 5.68 -32.92
CA GLN A 686 -10.78 6.74 -32.71
C GLN A 686 -10.34 7.64 -31.55
N GLY A 687 -10.58 8.95 -31.68
CA GLY A 687 -10.21 9.95 -30.66
C GLY A 687 -8.83 10.57 -30.91
N LEU A 688 -8.41 11.46 -30.01
CA LEU A 688 -7.12 12.15 -30.09
C LEU A 688 -6.22 11.72 -28.94
N GLY A 689 -5.03 11.25 -29.27
CA GLY A 689 -4.06 10.80 -28.29
C GLY A 689 -2.67 10.60 -28.89
N THR A 690 -1.75 10.18 -28.04
CA THR A 690 -0.35 9.89 -28.40
C THR A 690 0.06 8.52 -27.89
N ILE A 691 1.10 7.96 -28.49
CA ILE A 691 1.68 6.68 -28.08
C ILE A 691 3.13 6.94 -27.66
N GLY A 692 3.38 6.87 -26.36
CA GLY A 692 4.73 6.88 -25.78
C GLY A 692 5.42 5.55 -26.02
N ILE A 693 6.55 5.59 -26.74
CA ILE A 693 7.31 4.39 -27.15
C ILE A 693 8.62 4.19 -26.39
N THR A 694 9.10 5.22 -25.70
CA THR A 694 10.42 5.28 -25.07
C THR A 694 10.51 4.55 -23.73
N ASP A 695 9.36 4.28 -23.08
CA ASP A 695 9.34 3.45 -21.87
C ASP A 695 9.77 2.03 -22.19
N SER A 696 10.65 1.45 -21.37
CA SER A 696 11.24 0.13 -21.62
C SER A 696 10.26 -1.03 -21.41
N LYS A 697 9.20 -0.82 -20.63
CA LYS A 697 8.29 -1.87 -20.18
C LYS A 697 6.87 -1.72 -20.72
N TYR A 698 6.41 -0.51 -20.97
CA TYR A 698 5.04 -0.22 -21.37
C TYR A 698 4.98 0.57 -22.68
N TRP A 699 3.95 0.34 -23.47
CA TRP A 699 3.43 1.35 -24.38
C TRP A 699 2.51 2.28 -23.58
N LEU A 700 2.69 3.58 -23.73
CA LEU A 700 1.86 4.59 -23.06
C LEU A 700 0.85 5.15 -24.05
N VAL A 701 -0.41 4.76 -23.94
CA VAL A 701 -1.46 5.35 -24.79
C VAL A 701 -2.11 6.47 -24.01
N THR A 702 -1.84 7.73 -24.36
CA THR A 702 -2.32 8.90 -23.63
C THR A 702 -3.37 9.65 -24.44
N ALA A 703 -4.56 9.85 -23.88
CA ALA A 703 -5.58 10.69 -24.50
C ALA A 703 -5.21 12.18 -24.34
N SER A 704 -5.20 12.92 -25.46
CA SER A 704 -4.88 14.35 -25.47
C SER A 704 -6.11 15.20 -25.13
N SER A 705 -7.31 14.75 -25.50
CA SER A 705 -8.59 15.46 -25.30
C SER A 705 -9.79 14.55 -25.62
N GLY A 706 -11.01 15.08 -25.44
CA GLY A 706 -12.26 14.44 -25.86
C GLY A 706 -12.82 13.47 -24.83
N THR A 707 -14.01 12.91 -25.09
CA THR A 707 -14.75 12.04 -24.15
C THR A 707 -14.64 10.56 -24.47
N SER A 708 -14.00 10.18 -25.58
CA SER A 708 -13.83 8.78 -25.99
C SER A 708 -12.50 8.55 -26.71
N LEU A 709 -11.88 7.40 -26.45
CA LEU A 709 -10.68 6.92 -27.12
C LEU A 709 -10.86 5.44 -27.45
N LYS A 710 -10.51 5.04 -28.68
CA LYS A 710 -10.35 3.64 -29.05
C LYS A 710 -9.00 3.41 -29.70
N PHE A 711 -8.42 2.26 -29.40
CA PHE A 711 -7.15 1.85 -29.97
C PHE A 711 -7.07 0.33 -30.02
N THR A 712 -6.15 -0.18 -30.82
CA THR A 712 -5.87 -1.62 -30.92
C THR A 712 -4.40 -1.88 -30.67
N SER A 713 -4.05 -3.10 -30.30
CA SER A 713 -2.66 -3.56 -30.21
C SER A 713 -2.59 -5.02 -30.63
N VAL A 714 -1.60 -5.38 -31.44
CA VAL A 714 -1.38 -6.78 -31.83
C VAL A 714 -0.90 -7.60 -30.63
N LYS A 715 -1.22 -8.88 -30.60
CA LYS A 715 -0.71 -9.77 -29.56
C LYS A 715 0.78 -10.06 -29.78
N MET A 716 1.53 -10.08 -28.69
CA MET A 716 2.86 -10.68 -28.65
C MET A 716 2.72 -12.12 -28.13
N ASN A 717 3.52 -13.02 -28.69
CA ASN A 717 3.58 -14.42 -28.28
C ASN A 717 4.42 -14.62 -27.02
#